data_AF-A0A834RFN1-F1
#
_entry.id   AF-A0A834RFN1-F1
#
_cell.length_a   1.000
_cell.length_b   1.000
_cell.length_c   1.000
_cell.angle_alpha   90.00
_cell.angle_beta   90.00
_cell.angle_gamma   90.00
#
_symmetry.space_group_name_H-M   'P 1'
#
loop_
_entity.id
_entity.type
_entity.pdbx_description
1 polymer ?
#
loop_
_entity_poly.entity_id
_entity_poly.type
_entity_poly.pdbx_seq_one_letter_code
_entity_poly.pdbx_strand_id
1 'polypeptide(L)'
;MNLSLGRNLARIFLYLIAIEINAVICDQTALKFINNFDKIFGIGQKLSKEYVMPYFRKLSTSIELSDRCRKTLNSMLEHPEQEWSSLMINSNGRLINSGFLSGTITDYGDFDQCIAIDHRDISGTRIHGQYCLMSLRLPIASSDVEIDFNGTRYENSWASKRFDKIRHRFFHRIVSALCFPSQCRSDEIQSLARKVFETFDLVVDLEACQTKQTEVNWNFAQILSISILTVCMLTVIIGTCYANCFKTSNTYANMFATSFDLIANTQTLLSIKEPQSNELASIHGIRFLLIMWVITCHTTNFAPLGLYDQPMIAARFADRIDIVREFWTQFVISALKNQSIFLKSVPYWKYVLLRWLRFAPPLLGMFCFQFLWPSIRSGPLMHWDYIRYGHQPCYQSWWANFLFLSNWLPLTKQCGSHTWFLSADFQINLIAYFFILAYIKDFRKGFILNLIALIISMIAPSLINWYYGIPLVHILEPDIQKLNHSFNMIEFNTYNHFAAYLAGFLVAASLTRTSYRNHFTEKTRTFCWWIAIVLILILPFSTYPFIQMEKIPSSFLSLIYTGIKRGLWIVAISWIIYGTCSGCDESLITKFLSAKIFQPFSRLTFSIYLTQSLVVWFFAYQSRQLHTISHFDTIFRIGGVTLYSILLAYSLYILFEAPAVNLSYVLLIYFAWNLAFFLYSFDFVPKKYLGTKNRAILITGCDSGFGLGVAEALYARGFYIFATCLDTESLGAKKLKNLNDERILITQLNVTDDASVKKAKKEVEDYLVRHKDVSLWALVNNAGVMSLCEIEFGNLDHIYKQIEINCMGLIRTTRSFLPLIRHNHFGRGRIINIASQAGRFAMPGFSAYCFSKAMVISFNDCLRREMHKWNIEVVSIEPHLYRTNLVNLQRLQKEFDLFWNETDESIQNDYGRSYYEGFQRTMIYSLETARKDIERVINAIKEAVILSKVQPYYRIANKHELIRLWFWEMIAPIWLIDLLMRKLLTDCNGTPAMLTNRVKSKSN
;
A
#
# COMPACT_ATOMS: atom_id res chain seq x y z
N MET A 1 38.53 -45.02 -40.06
CA MET A 1 37.80 -45.04 -38.77
C MET A 1 36.81 -43.88 -38.76
N ASN A 2 35.63 -44.04 -38.15
CA ASN A 2 34.51 -43.08 -38.04
C ASN A 2 33.35 -43.14 -39.08
N LEU A 3 32.97 -44.35 -39.50
CA LEU A 3 31.62 -44.64 -40.05
C LEU A 3 30.75 -45.46 -39.08
N SER A 4 31.31 -45.97 -37.97
CA SER A 4 30.59 -46.75 -36.95
C SER A 4 29.90 -45.91 -35.89
N LEU A 5 30.42 -44.72 -35.55
CA LEU A 5 29.81 -43.83 -34.57
C LEU A 5 28.50 -43.22 -35.11
N GLY A 6 28.49 -42.79 -36.39
CA GLY A 6 27.30 -42.25 -37.06
C GLY A 6 26.19 -43.27 -37.27
N ARG A 7 26.52 -44.55 -37.55
CA ARG A 7 25.52 -45.64 -37.65
C ARG A 7 24.93 -46.03 -36.28
N ASN A 8 25.71 -45.95 -35.21
CA ASN A 8 25.21 -46.22 -33.86
C ASN A 8 24.36 -45.05 -33.33
N LEU A 9 24.72 -43.80 -33.66
CA LEU A 9 23.91 -42.62 -33.35
C LEU A 9 22.59 -42.59 -34.15
N ALA A 10 22.61 -42.92 -35.44
CA ALA A 10 21.38 -43.05 -36.24
C ALA A 10 20.46 -44.18 -35.75
N ARG A 11 21.02 -45.27 -35.20
CA ARG A 11 20.26 -46.36 -34.57
C ARG A 11 19.65 -45.96 -33.23
N ILE A 12 20.35 -45.16 -32.42
CA ILE A 12 19.82 -44.56 -31.17
C ILE A 12 18.71 -43.54 -31.49
N PHE A 13 18.86 -42.78 -32.59
CA PHE A 13 17.88 -41.79 -33.04
C PHE A 13 16.61 -42.45 -33.62
N LEU A 14 16.76 -43.50 -34.43
CA LEU A 14 15.66 -44.38 -34.87
C LEU A 14 15.00 -45.11 -33.69
N TYR A 15 15.72 -45.27 -32.58
CA TYR A 15 15.23 -45.90 -31.35
C TYR A 15 14.32 -45.01 -30.52
N LEU A 16 14.69 -43.74 -30.36
CA LEU A 16 13.84 -42.76 -29.69
C LEU A 16 12.52 -42.59 -30.46
N ILE A 17 12.58 -42.63 -31.79
CA ILE A 17 11.42 -42.67 -32.68
C ILE A 17 10.60 -43.97 -32.49
N ALA A 18 11.24 -45.13 -32.34
CA ALA A 18 10.54 -46.41 -32.13
C ALA A 18 9.87 -46.52 -30.75
N ILE A 19 10.44 -45.92 -29.71
CA ILE A 19 9.83 -45.81 -28.37
C ILE A 19 8.61 -44.88 -28.43
N GLU A 20 8.61 -43.87 -29.29
CA GLU A 20 7.51 -42.91 -29.44
C GLU A 20 6.32 -43.42 -30.27
N ILE A 21 6.51 -44.43 -31.13
CA ILE A 21 5.44 -45.06 -31.92
C ILE A 21 4.43 -45.84 -31.03
N ASN A 22 4.74 -46.10 -29.75
CA ASN A 22 3.90 -46.86 -28.82
C ASN A 22 2.59 -46.20 -28.35
N ALA A 23 2.24 -44.98 -28.82
CA ALA A 23 1.09 -44.24 -28.29
C ALA A 23 -0.08 -44.01 -29.26
N VAL A 24 -0.05 -44.55 -30.48
CA VAL A 24 -1.11 -44.30 -31.47
C VAL A 24 -1.65 -45.62 -32.00
N ILE A 25 -2.88 -45.98 -31.60
CA ILE A 25 -3.98 -46.56 -32.39
C ILE A 25 -5.04 -47.11 -31.41
N CYS A 26 -6.21 -46.46 -31.38
CA CYS A 26 -7.43 -47.04 -30.81
C CYS A 26 -8.33 -47.47 -31.98
N ASP A 27 -8.41 -48.78 -32.25
CA ASP A 27 -9.68 -49.38 -32.69
C ASP A 27 -9.70 -50.92 -32.45
N GLN A 28 -10.88 -51.40 -32.03
CA GLN A 28 -11.41 -52.75 -31.70
C GLN A 28 -10.54 -54.02 -31.58
N THR A 29 -9.22 -53.93 -31.38
CA THR A 29 -8.30 -55.08 -31.34
C THR A 29 -7.68 -55.33 -29.95
N ALA A 30 -8.38 -54.95 -28.88
CA ALA A 30 -7.83 -54.88 -27.53
C ALA A 30 -7.35 -56.23 -26.94
N LEU A 31 -7.91 -57.37 -27.35
CA LEU A 31 -7.56 -58.69 -26.77
C LEU A 31 -6.34 -59.38 -27.41
N LYS A 32 -6.00 -59.07 -28.68
CA LYS A 32 -4.77 -59.57 -29.32
C LYS A 32 -3.56 -58.67 -29.07
N PHE A 33 -3.79 -57.40 -28.75
CA PHE A 33 -2.73 -56.42 -28.48
C PHE A 33 -2.06 -56.66 -27.11
N ILE A 34 -2.81 -57.08 -26.09
CA ILE A 34 -2.29 -57.38 -24.74
C ILE A 34 -1.17 -58.44 -24.77
N ASN A 35 -1.32 -59.52 -25.56
CA ASN A 35 -0.28 -60.56 -25.69
C ASN A 35 0.97 -60.13 -26.49
N ASN A 36 0.87 -59.07 -27.31
CA ASN A 36 2.03 -58.48 -27.99
C ASN A 36 2.63 -57.30 -27.21
N PHE A 37 1.88 -56.73 -26.27
CA PHE A 37 2.34 -55.67 -25.37
C PHE A 37 3.48 -56.16 -24.48
N ASP A 38 3.37 -57.35 -23.89
CA ASP A 38 4.46 -57.97 -23.11
C ASP A 38 5.72 -58.23 -23.93
N LYS A 39 5.58 -58.51 -25.24
CA LYS A 39 6.72 -58.69 -26.16
C LYS A 39 7.39 -57.37 -26.55
N ILE A 40 6.64 -56.29 -26.77
CA ILE A 40 7.17 -54.96 -27.08
C ILE A 40 7.73 -54.29 -25.81
N PHE A 41 7.14 -54.57 -24.64
CA PHE A 41 7.65 -54.14 -23.34
C PHE A 41 8.92 -54.92 -22.96
N GLY A 42 8.96 -56.24 -23.16
CA GLY A 42 10.16 -57.07 -23.01
C GLY A 42 11.29 -56.69 -23.98
N ILE A 43 10.91 -56.41 -25.23
CA ILE A 43 11.48 -55.42 -26.17
C ILE A 43 12.37 -54.32 -25.57
N GLY A 44 11.69 -53.25 -25.17
CA GLY A 44 12.25 -52.04 -24.58
C GLY A 44 12.97 -52.26 -23.24
N GLN A 45 12.49 -53.16 -22.39
CA GLN A 45 13.18 -53.53 -21.15
C GLN A 45 14.54 -54.16 -21.42
N LYS A 46 14.63 -55.09 -22.38
CA LYS A 46 15.89 -55.74 -22.73
C LYS A 46 16.91 -54.73 -23.27
N LEU A 47 16.46 -53.79 -24.08
CA LEU A 47 17.32 -52.79 -24.73
C LEU A 47 17.73 -51.65 -23.81
N SER A 48 16.84 -51.22 -22.93
CA SER A 48 17.17 -50.31 -21.82
C SER A 48 18.25 -50.95 -20.94
N LYS A 49 18.05 -52.20 -20.53
CA LYS A 49 18.97 -52.97 -19.68
C LYS A 49 20.33 -53.25 -20.35
N GLU A 50 20.37 -53.53 -21.65
CA GLU A 50 21.61 -53.89 -22.37
C GLU A 50 22.42 -52.69 -22.89
N TYR A 51 21.80 -51.52 -23.17
CA TYR A 51 22.50 -50.42 -23.86
C TYR A 51 22.38 -49.04 -23.18
N VAL A 52 21.20 -48.67 -22.69
CA VAL A 52 20.97 -47.33 -22.11
C VAL A 52 21.44 -47.27 -20.66
N MET A 53 21.05 -48.25 -19.85
CA MET A 53 21.41 -48.31 -18.43
C MET A 53 22.92 -48.45 -18.20
N PRO A 54 23.70 -49.24 -18.97
CA PRO A 54 25.15 -49.29 -18.82
C PRO A 54 25.86 -47.98 -19.18
N TYR A 55 25.36 -47.24 -20.18
CA TYR A 55 25.90 -45.93 -20.56
C TYR A 55 25.61 -44.88 -19.47
N PHE A 56 24.37 -44.81 -18.99
CA PHE A 56 23.99 -43.95 -17.87
C PHE A 56 24.76 -44.29 -16.59
N ARG A 57 24.98 -45.58 -16.30
CA ARG A 57 25.80 -46.03 -15.18
C ARG A 57 27.27 -45.60 -15.33
N LYS A 58 27.85 -45.73 -16.52
CA LYS A 58 29.22 -45.24 -16.79
C LYS A 58 29.32 -43.73 -16.56
N LEU A 59 28.31 -42.98 -16.99
CA LEU A 59 28.20 -41.54 -16.72
C LEU A 59 28.05 -41.22 -15.22
N SER A 60 27.18 -41.91 -14.49
CA SER A 60 26.98 -41.68 -13.04
C SER A 60 28.21 -42.03 -12.20
N THR A 61 29.05 -42.96 -12.66
CA THR A 61 30.35 -43.25 -12.05
C THR A 61 31.45 -42.25 -12.41
N SER A 62 31.33 -41.55 -13.55
CA SER A 62 32.32 -40.57 -14.01
C SER A 62 32.14 -39.16 -13.44
N ILE A 63 31.04 -38.93 -12.73
CA ILE A 63 30.66 -37.64 -12.15
C ILE A 63 30.67 -37.76 -10.62
N GLU A 64 31.15 -36.71 -9.94
CA GLU A 64 31.05 -36.59 -8.49
C GLU A 64 29.58 -36.37 -8.07
N LEU A 65 28.91 -37.47 -7.73
CA LEU A 65 27.58 -37.49 -7.14
C LEU A 65 27.71 -37.88 -5.67
N SER A 66 26.86 -37.32 -4.81
CA SER A 66 26.71 -37.74 -3.42
C SER A 66 26.33 -39.21 -3.34
N ASP A 67 26.82 -39.91 -2.31
CA ASP A 67 26.58 -41.34 -2.15
C ASP A 67 25.08 -41.67 -2.07
N ARG A 68 24.28 -40.77 -1.49
CA ARG A 68 22.82 -40.90 -1.40
C ARG A 68 22.15 -40.81 -2.77
N CYS A 69 22.50 -39.80 -3.57
CA CYS A 69 21.98 -39.65 -4.92
C CYS A 69 22.42 -40.83 -5.80
N ARG A 70 23.72 -41.19 -5.77
CA ARG A 70 24.28 -42.29 -6.57
C ARG A 70 23.62 -43.64 -6.26
N LYS A 71 23.45 -43.98 -4.98
CA LYS A 71 22.80 -45.23 -4.57
C LYS A 71 21.35 -45.29 -5.03
N THR A 72 20.59 -44.23 -4.82
CA THR A 72 19.16 -44.17 -5.17
C THR A 72 18.96 -44.16 -6.69
N LEU A 73 19.79 -43.41 -7.42
CA LEU A 73 19.77 -43.36 -8.87
C LEU A 73 20.15 -44.72 -9.48
N ASN A 74 21.19 -45.38 -8.97
CA ASN A 74 21.54 -46.72 -9.44
C ASN A 74 20.44 -47.75 -9.13
N SER A 75 19.81 -47.68 -7.95
CA SER A 75 18.66 -48.52 -7.60
C SER A 75 17.48 -48.33 -8.57
N MET A 76 17.18 -47.08 -8.93
CA MET A 76 16.18 -46.76 -9.96
C MET A 76 16.51 -47.42 -11.31
N LEU A 77 17.78 -47.34 -11.75
CA LEU A 77 18.23 -47.90 -13.03
C LEU A 77 18.35 -49.44 -13.03
N GLU A 78 18.63 -50.05 -11.87
CA GLU A 78 18.79 -51.49 -11.69
C GLU A 78 17.47 -52.24 -11.59
N HIS A 79 16.46 -51.58 -11.01
CA HIS A 79 15.14 -52.15 -10.76
C HIS A 79 14.02 -51.37 -11.47
N PRO A 80 14.05 -51.24 -12.81
CA PRO A 80 13.00 -50.55 -13.55
C PRO A 80 11.62 -51.22 -13.39
N GLU A 81 11.57 -52.50 -13.03
CA GLU A 81 10.34 -53.24 -12.72
C GLU A 81 9.62 -52.76 -11.46
N GLN A 82 10.28 -52.03 -10.57
CA GLN A 82 9.64 -51.47 -9.39
C GLN A 82 8.72 -50.32 -9.77
N GLU A 83 7.51 -50.30 -9.20
CA GLU A 83 6.47 -49.33 -9.52
C GLU A 83 6.97 -47.88 -9.43
N TRP A 84 7.63 -47.49 -8.33
CA TRP A 84 8.13 -46.13 -8.13
C TRP A 84 9.18 -45.73 -9.18
N SER A 85 10.04 -46.67 -9.60
CA SER A 85 11.08 -46.44 -10.60
C SER A 85 10.47 -46.29 -12.00
N SER A 86 9.54 -47.17 -12.37
CA SER A 86 8.78 -47.08 -13.61
C SER A 86 7.98 -45.78 -13.72
N LEU A 87 7.28 -45.38 -12.65
CA LEU A 87 6.55 -44.12 -12.59
C LEU A 87 7.49 -42.92 -12.77
N MET A 88 8.65 -42.93 -12.11
CA MET A 88 9.65 -41.87 -12.22
C MET A 88 10.18 -41.72 -13.66
N ILE A 89 10.49 -42.83 -14.33
CA ILE A 89 11.00 -42.82 -15.70
C ILE A 89 9.91 -42.35 -16.68
N ASN A 90 8.66 -42.78 -16.50
CA ASN A 90 7.53 -42.43 -17.38
C ASN A 90 7.06 -40.97 -17.18
N SER A 91 7.37 -40.36 -16.04
CA SER A 91 7.02 -38.97 -15.78
C SER A 91 7.87 -37.95 -16.54
N ASN A 92 8.96 -38.37 -17.19
CA ASN A 92 9.85 -37.47 -17.94
C ASN A 92 9.17 -36.92 -19.21
N GLY A 93 9.46 -35.66 -19.54
CA GLY A 93 9.08 -35.07 -20.82
C GLY A 93 9.92 -35.61 -21.98
N ARG A 94 9.36 -35.57 -23.20
CA ARG A 94 10.05 -35.96 -24.43
C ARG A 94 10.77 -34.78 -25.05
N LEU A 95 12.03 -35.00 -25.46
CA LEU A 95 12.83 -34.00 -26.16
C LEU A 95 12.33 -33.71 -27.58
N ILE A 96 11.79 -34.73 -28.25
CA ILE A 96 11.18 -34.64 -29.57
C ILE A 96 9.72 -35.05 -29.40
N ASN A 97 8.83 -34.08 -29.26
CA ASN A 97 7.42 -34.38 -29.03
C ASN A 97 6.59 -34.35 -30.33
N SER A 98 5.33 -34.77 -30.21
CA SER A 98 4.37 -34.64 -31.31
C SER A 98 4.21 -33.16 -31.69
N GLY A 99 4.47 -32.85 -32.96
CA GLY A 99 4.44 -31.46 -33.44
C GLY A 99 5.78 -30.72 -33.36
N PHE A 100 6.90 -31.40 -33.03
CA PHE A 100 8.24 -30.80 -33.07
C PHE A 100 8.57 -30.13 -34.40
N LEU A 101 8.29 -30.79 -35.52
CA LEU A 101 8.46 -30.23 -36.87
C LEU A 101 7.48 -29.09 -37.18
N SER A 102 6.36 -29.02 -36.46
CA SER A 102 5.40 -27.92 -36.52
C SER A 102 5.76 -26.76 -35.57
N GLY A 103 6.82 -26.92 -34.76
CA GLY A 103 7.38 -25.90 -33.88
C GLY A 103 7.13 -26.10 -32.39
N THR A 104 6.54 -27.21 -31.96
CA THR A 104 6.37 -27.53 -30.54
C THR A 104 7.74 -27.90 -29.93
N ILE A 105 8.16 -27.19 -28.90
CA ILE A 105 9.51 -27.34 -28.29
C ILE A 105 9.47 -27.50 -26.77
N THR A 106 8.28 -27.69 -26.21
CA THR A 106 8.07 -27.82 -24.78
C THR A 106 7.32 -29.11 -24.49
N ASP A 107 7.80 -29.90 -23.53
CA ASP A 107 7.08 -31.06 -22.99
C ASP A 107 7.21 -31.07 -21.47
N TYR A 108 6.07 -31.00 -20.76
CA TYR A 108 6.04 -30.98 -19.30
C TYR A 108 6.08 -32.38 -18.68
N GLY A 109 6.04 -33.46 -19.46
CA GLY A 109 5.90 -34.80 -18.90
C GLY A 109 4.67 -34.91 -17.99
N ASP A 110 4.67 -35.89 -17.09
CA ASP A 110 3.61 -36.03 -16.08
C ASP A 110 4.06 -35.47 -14.73
N PHE A 111 3.70 -34.21 -14.49
CA PHE A 111 4.04 -33.49 -13.27
C PHE A 111 3.43 -34.12 -12.01
N ASP A 112 2.14 -34.47 -12.05
CA ASP A 112 1.44 -34.96 -10.88
C ASP A 112 1.90 -36.39 -10.56
N GLN A 113 2.19 -37.21 -11.57
CA GLN A 113 2.80 -38.53 -11.40
C GLN A 113 4.18 -38.43 -10.75
N CYS A 114 5.07 -37.56 -11.25
CA CYS A 114 6.41 -37.41 -10.68
C CYS A 114 6.36 -37.03 -9.20
N ILE A 115 5.60 -35.98 -8.87
CA ILE A 115 5.54 -35.44 -7.51
C ILE A 115 4.81 -36.39 -6.55
N ALA A 116 3.88 -37.21 -7.03
CA ALA A 116 3.14 -38.15 -6.19
C ALA A 116 3.99 -39.31 -5.65
N ILE A 117 5.16 -39.59 -6.24
CA ILE A 117 6.03 -40.72 -5.88
C ILE A 117 6.50 -40.59 -4.41
N ASP A 118 6.19 -41.62 -3.62
CA ASP A 118 6.61 -41.79 -2.22
C ASP A 118 6.82 -43.28 -1.96
N HIS A 119 8.08 -43.70 -1.87
CA HIS A 119 8.48 -45.09 -1.67
C HIS A 119 9.43 -45.21 -0.48
N ARG A 120 9.43 -46.35 0.22
CA ARG A 120 10.43 -46.65 1.25
C ARG A 120 11.23 -47.85 0.82
N ASP A 121 12.53 -47.64 0.63
CA ASP A 121 13.48 -48.70 0.34
C ASP A 121 13.63 -49.67 1.55
N ILE A 122 14.17 -50.87 1.32
CA ILE A 122 14.43 -51.93 2.31
C ILE A 122 15.29 -51.42 3.48
N SER A 123 16.11 -50.39 3.23
CA SER A 123 16.92 -49.69 4.23
C SER A 123 16.13 -48.70 5.11
N GLY A 124 14.82 -48.54 4.88
CA GLY A 124 13.96 -47.55 5.54
C GLY A 124 14.08 -46.12 4.97
N THR A 125 14.91 -45.91 3.94
CA THR A 125 15.10 -44.60 3.31
C THR A 125 13.87 -44.24 2.47
N ARG A 126 13.26 -43.07 2.76
CA ARG A 126 12.08 -42.57 2.03
C ARG A 126 12.52 -41.85 0.75
N ILE A 127 12.08 -42.32 -0.40
CA ILE A 127 12.35 -41.82 -1.75
C ILE A 127 11.12 -41.05 -2.22
N HIS A 128 11.30 -39.77 -2.55
CA HIS A 128 10.26 -38.94 -3.14
C HIS A 128 10.64 -38.50 -4.55
N GLY A 129 9.65 -38.24 -5.38
CA GLY A 129 9.89 -37.64 -6.69
C GLY A 129 10.21 -36.15 -6.62
N GLN A 130 11.18 -35.75 -7.44
CA GLN A 130 11.60 -34.37 -7.68
C GLN A 130 11.44 -34.06 -9.16
N TYR A 131 10.47 -33.21 -9.47
CA TYR A 131 10.17 -32.72 -10.80
C TYR A 131 11.05 -31.53 -11.14
N CYS A 132 11.79 -31.59 -12.24
CA CYS A 132 12.74 -30.58 -12.68
C CYS A 132 12.45 -30.15 -14.13
N LEU A 133 12.41 -28.85 -14.41
CA LEU A 133 12.36 -28.32 -15.77
C LEU A 133 13.77 -28.08 -16.29
N MET A 134 14.10 -28.71 -17.40
CA MET A 134 15.37 -28.54 -18.11
C MET A 134 15.13 -27.73 -19.39
N SER A 135 16.01 -26.77 -19.65
CA SER A 135 16.08 -26.05 -20.92
C SER A 135 17.37 -26.38 -21.67
N LEU A 136 17.25 -26.67 -22.95
CA LEU A 136 18.35 -26.95 -23.87
C LEU A 136 18.50 -25.77 -24.82
N ARG A 137 19.61 -25.05 -24.72
CA ARG A 137 19.98 -24.00 -25.66
C ARG A 137 20.74 -24.59 -26.83
N LEU A 138 20.24 -24.33 -28.02
CA LEU A 138 20.98 -24.62 -29.24
C LEU A 138 22.19 -23.66 -29.32
N PRO A 139 23.40 -24.12 -29.67
CA PRO A 139 24.54 -23.24 -29.91
C PRO A 139 24.22 -22.32 -31.08
N ILE A 140 23.92 -21.06 -30.78
CA ILE A 140 23.69 -20.03 -31.77
C ILE A 140 25.08 -19.59 -32.26
N ALA A 141 25.33 -19.68 -33.58
CA ALA A 141 26.48 -19.01 -34.19
C ALA A 141 26.45 -17.53 -33.78
N SER A 142 27.58 -17.01 -33.31
CA SER A 142 27.74 -15.70 -32.69
C SER A 142 26.96 -14.57 -33.38
N SER A 143 26.63 -13.56 -32.58
CA SER A 143 25.90 -12.30 -32.83
C SER A 143 26.33 -11.43 -34.03
N ASP A 144 27.17 -11.92 -34.94
CA ASP A 144 27.73 -11.18 -36.07
C ASP A 144 27.09 -11.54 -37.42
N VAL A 145 26.00 -12.32 -37.43
CA VAL A 145 25.22 -12.50 -38.67
C VAL A 145 24.32 -11.28 -38.82
N GLU A 146 24.80 -10.27 -39.56
CA GLU A 146 23.92 -9.29 -40.19
C GLU A 146 22.87 -10.06 -40.99
N ILE A 147 21.61 -9.97 -40.55
CA ILE A 147 20.49 -10.50 -41.31
C ILE A 147 20.34 -9.59 -42.53
N ASP A 148 21.06 -9.91 -43.60
CA ASP A 148 20.80 -9.31 -44.90
C ASP A 148 19.45 -9.85 -45.39
N PHE A 149 18.44 -8.99 -45.32
CA PHE A 149 17.12 -9.29 -45.89
C PHE A 149 17.18 -9.43 -47.43
N ASN A 150 18.32 -9.16 -48.07
CA ASN A 150 18.63 -9.59 -49.43
C ASN A 150 19.25 -10.99 -49.47
N GLY A 151 18.46 -11.97 -49.02
CA GLY A 151 18.44 -13.34 -49.55
C GLY A 151 19.75 -13.96 -50.05
N THR A 152 20.79 -14.07 -49.24
CA THR A 152 21.91 -14.97 -49.57
C THR A 152 22.45 -15.71 -48.33
N ARG A 153 22.74 -16.99 -48.54
CA ARG A 153 23.36 -18.00 -47.64
C ARG A 153 22.49 -18.63 -46.54
N TYR A 154 21.70 -19.64 -46.94
CA TYR A 154 21.85 -21.05 -46.51
C TYR A 154 20.94 -21.91 -47.40
N GLU A 155 21.56 -22.66 -48.32
CA GLU A 155 20.86 -23.35 -49.40
C GLU A 155 20.16 -24.64 -48.95
N ASN A 156 18.87 -24.72 -49.31
CA ASN A 156 18.16 -25.88 -49.88
C ASN A 156 17.92 -27.15 -49.05
N SER A 157 17.39 -27.01 -47.83
CA SER A 157 16.45 -28.03 -47.32
C SER A 157 15.10 -27.40 -46.99
N TRP A 158 14.00 -28.17 -47.15
CA TRP A 158 12.66 -27.72 -46.74
C TRP A 158 12.64 -27.31 -45.26
N ALA A 159 13.44 -27.99 -44.45
CA ALA A 159 13.67 -27.73 -43.05
C ALA A 159 14.43 -26.42 -42.86
N SER A 160 15.57 -26.19 -43.52
CA SER A 160 16.37 -24.96 -43.34
C SER A 160 15.59 -23.70 -43.73
N LYS A 161 14.85 -23.71 -44.85
CA LYS A 161 14.00 -22.55 -45.23
C LYS A 161 12.91 -22.21 -44.21
N ARG A 162 12.40 -23.20 -43.46
CA ARG A 162 11.40 -23.01 -42.40
C ARG A 162 12.06 -22.70 -41.05
N PHE A 163 13.18 -23.34 -40.72
CA PHE A 163 13.91 -23.14 -39.47
C PHE A 163 14.71 -21.83 -39.43
N ASP A 164 15.30 -21.35 -40.53
CA ASP A 164 16.10 -20.11 -40.56
C ASP A 164 15.25 -18.83 -40.39
N LYS A 165 14.04 -18.78 -40.96
CA LYS A 165 13.16 -17.60 -40.87
C LYS A 165 12.53 -17.36 -39.50
N ILE A 166 12.50 -18.38 -38.63
CA ILE A 166 11.81 -18.36 -37.33
C ILE A 166 12.83 -18.53 -36.16
N ARG A 167 14.12 -18.74 -36.49
CA ARG A 167 15.17 -19.29 -35.61
C ARG A 167 15.55 -18.43 -34.40
N HIS A 168 15.54 -17.10 -34.52
CA HIS A 168 16.29 -16.27 -33.57
C HIS A 168 15.60 -15.97 -32.23
N ARG A 169 14.26 -15.99 -32.15
CA ARG A 169 13.54 -15.70 -30.89
C ARG A 169 12.92 -16.93 -30.24
N PHE A 170 12.27 -17.79 -31.02
CA PHE A 170 11.39 -18.83 -30.49
C PHE A 170 12.06 -20.19 -30.32
N PHE A 171 13.09 -20.52 -31.13
CA PHE A 171 13.74 -21.83 -31.12
C PHE A 171 15.02 -21.90 -30.29
N HIS A 172 15.32 -20.87 -29.48
CA HIS A 172 16.58 -20.82 -28.74
C HIS A 172 16.61 -21.77 -27.52
N ARG A 173 15.45 -22.28 -27.05
CA ARG A 173 15.34 -23.19 -25.91
C ARG A 173 14.32 -24.30 -26.15
N ILE A 174 14.75 -25.56 -26.15
CA ILE A 174 13.85 -26.71 -26.03
C ILE A 174 13.66 -26.98 -24.53
N VAL A 175 12.42 -27.09 -24.06
CA VAL A 175 12.09 -27.27 -22.64
C VAL A 175 11.53 -28.67 -22.44
N SER A 176 12.10 -29.43 -21.52
CA SER A 176 11.61 -30.77 -21.17
C SER A 176 11.64 -30.98 -19.67
N ALA A 177 10.63 -31.66 -19.14
CA ALA A 177 10.63 -32.08 -17.75
C ALA A 177 11.51 -33.32 -17.51
N LEU A 178 12.09 -33.38 -16.32
CA LEU A 178 12.87 -34.49 -15.78
C LEU A 178 12.36 -34.85 -14.38
N CYS A 179 12.17 -36.12 -14.10
CA CYS A 179 11.80 -36.62 -12.78
C CYS A 179 12.96 -37.41 -12.18
N PHE A 180 13.47 -36.94 -11.03
CA PHE A 180 14.60 -37.53 -10.31
C PHE A 180 14.26 -37.80 -8.84
N PRO A 181 14.97 -38.72 -8.15
CA PRO A 181 14.80 -38.90 -6.72
C PRO A 181 15.18 -37.63 -5.95
N SER A 182 14.43 -37.28 -4.91
CA SER A 182 14.68 -36.10 -4.06
C SER A 182 16.02 -36.14 -3.31
N GLN A 183 16.69 -37.30 -3.28
CA GLN A 183 18.04 -37.48 -2.75
C GLN A 183 19.11 -36.81 -3.63
N CYS A 184 18.78 -36.52 -4.90
CA CYS A 184 19.67 -35.84 -5.82
C CYS A 184 19.43 -34.34 -5.79
N ARG A 185 20.46 -33.58 -5.41
CA ARG A 185 20.40 -32.11 -5.39
C ARG A 185 20.38 -31.56 -6.82
N SER A 186 19.82 -30.37 -6.99
CA SER A 186 19.66 -29.74 -8.31
C SER A 186 20.98 -29.49 -9.05
N ASP A 187 22.07 -29.23 -8.33
CA ASP A 187 23.43 -29.06 -8.87
C ASP A 187 24.02 -30.39 -9.40
N GLU A 188 23.68 -31.50 -8.75
CA GLU A 188 24.06 -32.84 -9.19
C GLU A 188 23.32 -33.24 -10.47
N ILE A 189 22.01 -32.98 -10.52
CA ILE A 189 21.20 -33.20 -11.72
C ILE A 189 21.70 -32.31 -12.88
N GLN A 190 22.07 -31.06 -12.59
CA GLN A 190 22.61 -30.13 -13.59
C GLN A 190 23.91 -30.66 -14.21
N SER A 191 24.80 -31.17 -13.37
CA SER A 191 26.09 -31.73 -13.79
C SER A 191 25.90 -32.98 -14.64
N LEU A 192 24.96 -33.85 -14.23
CA LEU A 192 24.59 -35.05 -14.98
C LEU A 192 24.00 -34.68 -16.36
N ALA A 193 23.04 -33.75 -16.40
CA ALA A 193 22.43 -33.30 -17.63
C ALA A 193 23.47 -32.67 -18.57
N ARG A 194 24.35 -31.78 -18.05
CA ARG A 194 25.43 -31.19 -18.84
C ARG A 194 26.33 -32.25 -19.47
N LYS A 195 26.75 -33.27 -18.72
CA LYS A 195 27.65 -34.31 -19.26
C LYS A 195 26.99 -35.16 -20.35
N VAL A 196 25.69 -35.45 -20.21
CA VAL A 196 24.92 -36.18 -21.24
C VAL A 196 24.85 -35.37 -22.53
N PHE A 197 24.49 -34.09 -22.43
CA PHE A 197 24.25 -33.22 -23.58
C PHE A 197 25.49 -32.52 -24.16
N GLU A 198 26.59 -32.47 -23.42
CA GLU A 198 27.92 -32.05 -23.91
C GLU A 198 28.37 -32.91 -25.09
N THR A 199 28.00 -34.20 -25.09
CA THR A 199 28.25 -35.13 -26.22
C THR A 199 27.58 -34.69 -27.52
N PHE A 200 26.58 -33.80 -27.43
CA PHE A 200 25.78 -33.29 -28.56
C PHE A 200 26.01 -31.80 -28.83
N ASP A 201 26.99 -31.17 -28.18
CA ASP A 201 27.30 -29.73 -28.30
C ASP A 201 26.11 -28.82 -27.91
N LEU A 202 25.27 -29.27 -26.97
CA LEU A 202 24.10 -28.53 -26.48
C LEU A 202 24.38 -27.93 -25.10
N VAL A 203 24.01 -26.67 -24.91
CA VAL A 203 24.12 -26.01 -23.60
C VAL A 203 22.85 -26.29 -22.80
N VAL A 204 23.00 -26.81 -21.58
CA VAL A 204 21.87 -27.26 -20.75
C VAL A 204 21.79 -26.48 -19.45
N ASP A 205 20.58 -26.02 -19.13
CA ASP A 205 20.27 -25.36 -17.88
C ASP A 205 18.99 -25.92 -17.25
N LEU A 206 19.14 -26.46 -16.04
CA LEU A 206 18.03 -26.70 -15.13
C LEU A 206 17.52 -25.37 -14.60
N GLU A 207 16.24 -25.16 -14.83
CA GLU A 207 15.59 -23.89 -14.60
C GLU A 207 14.90 -23.86 -13.22
N ALA A 208 14.21 -24.94 -12.86
CA ALA A 208 13.60 -25.10 -11.54
C ALA A 208 13.34 -26.57 -11.21
N CYS A 209 13.49 -26.94 -9.93
CA CYS A 209 13.12 -28.25 -9.41
C CYS A 209 12.11 -28.11 -8.26
N GLN A 210 11.15 -29.03 -8.19
CA GLN A 210 10.03 -29.04 -7.26
C GLN A 210 9.85 -30.45 -6.70
N THR A 211 9.66 -30.57 -5.40
CA THR A 211 9.23 -31.82 -4.75
C THR A 211 7.81 -31.65 -4.22
N LYS A 212 7.17 -32.75 -3.79
CA LYS A 212 5.91 -32.68 -3.06
C LYS A 212 6.18 -31.88 -1.79
N GLN A 213 5.70 -30.63 -1.74
CA GLN A 213 5.84 -29.75 -0.58
C GLN A 213 5.35 -30.49 0.67
N THR A 214 6.28 -31.02 1.47
CA THR A 214 6.03 -31.31 2.86
C THR A 214 6.44 -30.05 3.63
N GLU A 215 5.43 -29.29 4.06
CA GLU A 215 5.47 -28.02 4.81
C GLU A 215 5.66 -26.74 3.97
N VAL A 216 4.55 -25.98 3.82
CA VAL A 216 4.57 -24.62 3.31
C VAL A 216 5.10 -23.71 4.42
N ASN A 217 6.38 -23.34 4.35
CA ASN A 217 6.93 -22.31 5.24
C ASN A 217 6.39 -20.94 4.82
N TRP A 218 5.38 -20.47 5.57
CA TRP A 218 4.76 -19.17 5.33
C TRP A 218 5.75 -18.04 5.57
N ASN A 219 5.93 -17.19 4.57
CA ASN A 219 6.75 -15.99 4.73
C ASN A 219 5.94 -14.84 5.35
N PHE A 220 6.65 -13.81 5.85
CA PHE A 220 6.04 -12.65 6.49
C PHE A 220 4.96 -11.98 5.62
N ALA A 221 5.17 -11.83 4.30
CA ALA A 221 4.19 -11.19 3.42
C ALA A 221 2.91 -12.02 3.27
N GLN A 222 3.01 -13.35 3.27
CA GLN A 222 1.84 -14.24 3.23
C GLN A 222 1.05 -14.18 4.55
N ILE A 223 1.73 -14.27 5.70
CA ILE A 223 1.10 -14.15 7.02
C ILE A 223 0.40 -12.79 7.14
N LEU A 224 1.06 -11.72 6.69
CA LEU A 224 0.49 -10.37 6.65
C LEU A 224 -0.73 -10.31 5.73
N SER A 225 -0.66 -10.92 4.54
CA SER A 225 -1.78 -10.96 3.58
C SER A 225 -3.00 -11.69 4.14
N ILE A 226 -2.80 -12.85 4.80
CA ILE A 226 -3.87 -13.58 5.50
C ILE A 226 -4.45 -12.71 6.61
N SER A 227 -3.60 -12.07 7.40
CA SER A 227 -4.03 -11.21 8.51
C SER A 227 -4.88 -10.04 8.00
N ILE A 228 -4.46 -9.36 6.94
CA ILE A 228 -5.20 -8.24 6.33
C ILE A 228 -6.55 -8.72 5.80
N LEU A 229 -6.57 -9.80 5.02
CA LEU A 229 -7.83 -10.34 4.46
C LEU A 229 -8.78 -10.79 5.57
N THR A 230 -8.27 -11.43 6.62
CA THR A 230 -9.06 -11.88 7.77
C THR A 230 -9.66 -10.69 8.52
N VAL A 231 -8.87 -9.65 8.79
CA VAL A 231 -9.35 -8.42 9.43
C VAL A 231 -10.43 -7.75 8.57
N CYS A 232 -10.20 -7.59 7.27
CA CYS A 232 -11.19 -7.01 6.36
C CYS A 232 -12.50 -7.81 6.32
N MET A 233 -12.42 -9.14 6.27
CA MET A 233 -13.60 -10.02 6.33
C MET A 233 -14.34 -9.85 7.66
N LEU A 234 -13.62 -9.88 8.79
CA LEU A 234 -14.21 -9.69 10.11
C LEU A 234 -14.87 -8.31 10.24
N THR A 235 -14.26 -7.24 9.73
CA THR A 235 -14.86 -5.89 9.77
C THR A 235 -16.12 -5.79 8.92
N VAL A 236 -16.18 -6.47 7.78
CA VAL A 236 -17.39 -6.53 6.96
C VAL A 236 -18.49 -7.34 7.67
N ILE A 237 -18.16 -8.48 8.25
CA ILE A 237 -19.12 -9.30 9.02
C ILE A 237 -19.66 -8.49 10.21
N ILE A 238 -18.78 -7.92 11.02
CA ILE A 238 -19.14 -7.10 12.20
C ILE A 238 -19.96 -5.88 11.77
N GLY A 239 -19.54 -5.16 10.72
CA GLY A 239 -20.25 -3.99 10.19
C GLY A 239 -21.66 -4.35 9.70
N THR A 240 -21.79 -5.46 8.99
CA THR A 240 -23.09 -5.98 8.51
C THR A 240 -24.00 -6.40 9.66
N CYS A 241 -23.46 -7.12 10.66
CA CYS A 241 -24.21 -7.48 11.86
C CYS A 241 -24.65 -6.24 12.64
N TYR A 242 -23.75 -5.26 12.81
CA TYR A 242 -24.05 -4.01 13.52
C TYR A 242 -25.15 -3.21 12.82
N ALA A 243 -25.04 -3.00 11.50
CA ALA A 243 -26.01 -2.24 10.71
C ALA A 243 -27.43 -2.86 10.76
N ASN A 244 -27.52 -4.19 10.79
CA ASN A 244 -28.79 -4.90 10.85
C ASN A 244 -29.38 -4.99 12.27
N CYS A 245 -28.54 -5.13 13.30
CA CYS A 245 -29.00 -5.27 14.69
C CYS A 245 -29.26 -3.93 15.39
N PHE A 246 -28.50 -2.87 15.06
CA PHE A 246 -28.56 -1.58 15.74
C PHE A 246 -29.01 -0.48 14.76
N LYS A 247 -30.32 -0.42 14.50
CA LYS A 247 -30.94 0.50 13.53
C LYS A 247 -30.99 1.99 13.95
N THR A 248 -30.33 2.42 15.02
CA THR A 248 -30.57 3.77 15.59
C THR A 248 -29.34 4.57 16.05
N SER A 249 -29.43 5.87 15.73
CA SER A 249 -28.60 7.05 16.08
C SER A 249 -27.47 7.46 15.11
N ASN A 250 -27.42 8.78 14.84
CA ASN A 250 -26.40 9.50 14.07
C ASN A 250 -25.08 9.62 14.86
N THR A 251 -24.44 8.49 15.14
CA THR A 251 -23.10 8.47 15.75
C THR A 251 -22.02 8.17 14.72
N TYR A 252 -20.81 8.67 14.93
CA TYR A 252 -19.65 8.34 14.08
C TYR A 252 -19.39 6.83 14.00
N ALA A 253 -19.70 6.09 15.07
CA ALA A 253 -19.65 4.63 15.10
C ALA A 253 -20.62 4.00 14.10
N ASN A 254 -21.84 4.54 13.98
CA ASN A 254 -22.81 4.08 12.99
C ASN A 254 -22.36 4.39 11.56
N MET A 255 -21.80 5.58 11.32
CA MET A 255 -21.24 5.94 10.00
C MET A 255 -20.06 5.02 9.62
N PHE A 256 -19.20 4.67 10.58
CA PHE A 256 -18.11 3.74 10.35
C PHE A 256 -18.62 2.32 10.08
N ALA A 257 -19.52 1.78 10.91
CA ALA A 257 -20.05 0.43 10.74
C ALA A 257 -20.82 0.23 9.44
N THR A 258 -21.68 1.20 9.07
CA THR A 258 -22.42 1.17 7.79
C THR A 258 -21.52 1.28 6.56
N SER A 259 -20.30 1.82 6.70
CA SER A 259 -19.34 1.85 5.60
C SER A 259 -18.90 0.45 5.17
N PHE A 260 -18.92 -0.53 6.10
CA PHE A 260 -18.54 -1.92 5.88
C PHE A 260 -19.73 -2.87 5.69
N ASP A 261 -20.95 -2.37 5.59
CA ASP A 261 -22.14 -3.20 5.42
C ASP A 261 -22.16 -3.90 4.05
N LEU A 262 -22.10 -5.23 4.04
CA LEU A 262 -22.14 -6.07 2.85
C LEU A 262 -23.43 -5.85 2.05
N ILE A 263 -24.59 -5.77 2.72
CA ILE A 263 -25.89 -5.72 2.06
C ILE A 263 -26.06 -4.37 1.36
N ALA A 264 -25.84 -3.27 2.09
CA ALA A 264 -25.94 -1.93 1.53
C ALA A 264 -24.94 -1.69 0.39
N ASN A 265 -23.70 -2.17 0.53
CA ASN A 265 -22.69 -2.03 -0.52
C ASN A 265 -23.04 -2.88 -1.76
N THR A 266 -23.58 -4.08 -1.58
CA THR A 266 -24.04 -4.94 -2.70
C THR A 266 -25.25 -4.33 -3.41
N GLN A 267 -26.22 -3.81 -2.68
CA GLN A 267 -27.36 -3.08 -3.24
C GLN A 267 -26.90 -1.85 -4.02
N THR A 268 -25.91 -1.12 -3.48
CA THR A 268 -25.31 0.03 -4.18
C THR A 268 -24.65 -0.40 -5.47
N LEU A 269 -23.87 -1.49 -5.47
CA LEU A 269 -23.24 -2.05 -6.67
C LEU A 269 -24.27 -2.42 -7.75
N LEU A 270 -25.32 -3.15 -7.37
CA LEU A 270 -26.35 -3.66 -8.28
C LEU A 270 -27.45 -2.63 -8.64
N SER A 271 -27.47 -1.48 -7.98
CA SER A 271 -28.52 -0.47 -8.19
C SER A 271 -28.58 0.04 -9.63
N ILE A 272 -29.76 0.00 -10.23
CA ILE A 272 -30.01 0.60 -11.54
C ILE A 272 -30.73 1.93 -11.31
N LYS A 273 -30.13 3.05 -11.73
CA LYS A 273 -30.67 4.40 -11.52
C LYS A 273 -30.88 5.09 -12.87
N GLU A 274 -31.83 6.02 -12.92
CA GLU A 274 -31.88 6.95 -14.06
C GLU A 274 -30.64 7.87 -14.02
N PRO A 275 -30.00 8.13 -15.18
CA PRO A 275 -28.88 9.05 -15.24
C PRO A 275 -29.31 10.43 -14.72
N GLN A 276 -28.55 11.00 -13.79
CA GLN A 276 -28.79 12.39 -13.38
C GLN A 276 -28.51 13.34 -14.55
N SER A 277 -29.05 14.57 -14.54
CA SER A 277 -28.94 15.54 -15.64
C SER A 277 -27.51 15.84 -16.14
N ASN A 278 -26.50 15.53 -15.32
CA ASN A 278 -25.07 15.75 -15.58
C ASN A 278 -24.27 14.45 -15.78
N GLU A 279 -24.91 13.28 -15.73
CA GLU A 279 -24.25 11.97 -15.84
C GLU A 279 -24.34 11.44 -17.28
N LEU A 280 -23.18 11.09 -17.85
CA LEU A 280 -23.06 10.64 -19.24
C LEU A 280 -23.42 9.15 -19.35
N ALA A 281 -24.68 8.83 -19.64
CA ALA A 281 -25.22 7.47 -19.66
C ALA A 281 -24.41 6.48 -20.54
N SER A 282 -24.01 6.91 -21.74
CA SER A 282 -23.23 6.11 -22.71
C SER A 282 -21.87 5.64 -22.17
N ILE A 283 -21.31 6.30 -21.15
CA ILE A 283 -20.01 5.92 -20.56
C ILE A 283 -20.07 4.52 -19.91
N HIS A 284 -21.22 4.09 -19.40
CA HIS A 284 -21.34 2.78 -18.77
C HIS A 284 -21.10 1.65 -19.78
N GLY A 285 -21.76 1.68 -20.94
CA GLY A 285 -21.54 0.71 -22.01
C GLY A 285 -20.12 0.75 -22.56
N ILE A 286 -19.57 1.94 -22.78
CA ILE A 286 -18.19 2.10 -23.29
C ILE A 286 -17.18 1.46 -22.32
N ARG A 287 -17.30 1.71 -21.00
CA ARG A 287 -16.39 1.11 -20.01
C ARG A 287 -16.49 -0.41 -19.96
N PHE A 288 -17.69 -0.96 -20.10
CA PHE A 288 -17.90 -2.41 -20.15
C PHE A 288 -17.25 -3.04 -21.38
N LEU A 289 -17.49 -2.50 -22.57
CA LEU A 289 -16.88 -3.01 -23.80
C LEU A 289 -15.34 -2.95 -23.74
N LEU A 290 -14.79 -1.88 -23.16
CA LEU A 290 -13.34 -1.74 -22.99
C LEU A 290 -12.76 -2.79 -22.06
N ILE A 291 -13.41 -3.08 -20.92
CA ILE A 291 -12.86 -4.11 -20.03
C ILE A 291 -12.96 -5.51 -20.64
N MET A 292 -14.01 -5.79 -21.43
CA MET A 292 -14.11 -7.02 -22.21
C MET A 292 -13.03 -7.11 -23.29
N TRP A 293 -12.71 -5.99 -23.94
CA TRP A 293 -11.60 -5.89 -24.89
C TRP A 293 -10.25 -6.18 -24.22
N VAL A 294 -10.02 -5.61 -23.02
CA VAL A 294 -8.81 -5.86 -22.22
C VAL A 294 -8.70 -7.33 -21.85
N ILE A 295 -9.76 -7.96 -21.33
CA ILE A 295 -9.74 -9.39 -20.98
C ILE A 295 -9.41 -10.24 -22.22
N THR A 296 -10.02 -9.94 -23.37
CA THR A 296 -9.73 -10.62 -24.63
C THR A 296 -8.25 -10.49 -24.98
N CYS A 297 -7.71 -9.26 -24.94
CA CYS A 297 -6.31 -8.96 -25.21
C CYS A 297 -5.35 -9.74 -24.32
N HIS A 298 -5.56 -9.71 -23.00
CA HIS A 298 -4.68 -10.41 -22.06
C HIS A 298 -4.78 -11.93 -22.20
N THR A 299 -5.98 -12.46 -22.44
CA THR A 299 -6.17 -13.90 -22.64
C THR A 299 -5.41 -14.39 -23.88
N THR A 300 -5.36 -13.59 -24.96
CA THR A 300 -4.67 -13.98 -26.21
C THR A 300 -3.18 -13.65 -26.22
N ASN A 301 -2.74 -12.57 -25.56
CA ASN A 301 -1.35 -12.08 -25.64
C ASN A 301 -0.45 -12.42 -24.45
N PHE A 302 -1.00 -12.67 -23.25
CA PHE A 302 -0.19 -12.79 -22.02
C PHE A 302 0.18 -14.23 -21.62
N ALA A 303 -0.30 -15.25 -22.32
CA ALA A 303 0.11 -16.62 -22.02
C ALA A 303 1.54 -16.89 -22.55
N PRO A 304 2.47 -17.39 -21.72
CA PRO A 304 3.80 -17.82 -22.15
C PRO A 304 3.71 -18.70 -23.39
N LEU A 305 4.45 -18.38 -24.45
CA LEU A 305 4.35 -19.15 -25.69
C LEU A 305 4.70 -20.63 -25.51
N GLY A 306 5.55 -20.96 -24.54
CA GLY A 306 5.85 -22.34 -24.16
C GLY A 306 4.68 -23.15 -23.59
N LEU A 307 3.53 -22.51 -23.34
CA LEU A 307 2.29 -23.18 -22.94
C LEU A 307 1.44 -23.67 -24.11
N TYR A 308 1.77 -23.30 -25.35
CA TYR A 308 0.97 -23.68 -26.52
C TYR A 308 1.62 -24.80 -27.32
N ASP A 309 0.79 -25.69 -27.86
CA ASP A 309 1.23 -26.48 -29.00
C ASP A 309 1.42 -25.52 -30.18
N GLN A 310 2.47 -25.71 -30.98
CA GLN A 310 2.75 -24.82 -32.13
C GLN A 310 2.83 -23.32 -31.75
N PRO A 311 3.76 -22.90 -30.86
CA PRO A 311 3.87 -21.54 -30.31
C PRO A 311 3.95 -20.43 -31.37
N MET A 312 4.41 -20.73 -32.58
CA MET A 312 4.43 -19.74 -33.66
C MET A 312 3.02 -19.40 -34.17
N ILE A 313 2.14 -20.40 -34.29
CA ILE A 313 0.75 -20.16 -34.68
C ILE A 313 0.05 -19.37 -33.57
N ALA A 314 0.40 -19.64 -32.31
CA ALA A 314 0.00 -18.83 -31.16
C ALA A 314 0.37 -17.37 -31.25
N ALA A 315 1.67 -17.10 -31.42
CA ALA A 315 2.19 -15.75 -31.48
C ALA A 315 1.56 -14.99 -32.68
N ARG A 316 1.46 -15.64 -33.85
CA ARG A 316 0.79 -15.05 -35.02
C ARG A 316 -0.69 -14.79 -34.74
N PHE A 317 -1.39 -15.72 -34.09
CA PHE A 317 -2.80 -15.55 -33.74
C PHE A 317 -3.02 -14.37 -32.80
N ALA A 318 -2.15 -14.21 -31.80
CA ALA A 318 -2.18 -13.12 -30.85
C ALA A 318 -1.88 -11.76 -31.51
N ASP A 319 -0.86 -11.69 -32.37
CA ASP A 319 -0.43 -10.44 -33.04
C ASP A 319 -1.24 -10.09 -34.31
N ARG A 320 -2.11 -10.98 -34.80
CA ARG A 320 -3.00 -10.72 -35.96
C ARG A 320 -3.87 -9.49 -35.77
N ILE A 321 -4.12 -9.12 -34.53
CA ILE A 321 -4.82 -7.92 -34.13
C ILE A 321 -3.84 -7.15 -33.23
N ASP A 322 -3.58 -5.87 -33.51
CA ASP A 322 -2.69 -5.02 -32.69
C ASP A 322 -3.41 -4.60 -31.39
N ILE A 323 -3.86 -5.59 -30.60
CA ILE A 323 -4.81 -5.42 -29.49
C ILE A 323 -4.17 -4.67 -28.32
N VAL A 324 -2.86 -4.86 -28.09
CA VAL A 324 -2.13 -4.31 -26.94
C VAL A 324 -2.00 -2.78 -27.02
N ARG A 325 -2.13 -2.19 -28.21
CA ARG A 325 -1.90 -0.76 -28.41
C ARG A 325 -3.16 0.09 -28.39
N GLU A 326 -4.30 -0.40 -27.92
CA GLU A 326 -5.59 0.36 -27.94
C GLU A 326 -6.07 0.85 -26.55
N PHE A 327 -5.22 0.79 -25.52
CA PHE A 327 -5.51 1.31 -24.16
C PHE A 327 -5.81 2.82 -24.10
N TRP A 328 -5.54 3.57 -25.17
CA TRP A 328 -5.77 5.01 -25.31
C TRP A 328 -7.18 5.44 -24.89
N THR A 329 -8.19 4.63 -25.21
CA THR A 329 -9.59 4.93 -24.90
C THR A 329 -9.82 5.10 -23.39
N GLN A 330 -9.08 4.37 -22.55
CA GLN A 330 -9.21 4.48 -21.10
C GLN A 330 -8.74 5.85 -20.58
N PHE A 331 -7.68 6.40 -21.17
CA PHE A 331 -7.18 7.74 -20.85
C PHE A 331 -8.14 8.85 -21.30
N VAL A 332 -8.80 8.69 -22.46
CA VAL A 332 -9.87 9.59 -22.91
C VAL A 332 -11.00 9.63 -21.87
N ILE A 333 -11.46 8.46 -21.40
CA ILE A 333 -12.52 8.35 -20.38
C ILE A 333 -12.08 8.91 -19.02
N SER A 334 -10.81 8.70 -18.65
CA SER A 334 -10.25 9.24 -17.40
C SER A 334 -10.36 10.77 -17.37
N ALA A 335 -10.09 11.45 -18.50
CA ALA A 335 -10.26 12.89 -18.62
C ALA A 335 -11.71 13.34 -18.46
N LEU A 336 -12.68 12.63 -19.06
CA LEU A 336 -14.12 12.94 -18.94
C LEU A 336 -14.62 12.87 -17.49
N LYS A 337 -14.10 11.95 -16.68
CA LYS A 337 -14.51 11.83 -15.27
C LYS A 337 -14.13 13.05 -14.42
N ASN A 338 -13.18 13.87 -14.88
CA ASN A 338 -12.82 15.12 -14.23
C ASN A 338 -13.75 16.29 -14.60
N GLN A 339 -14.76 16.07 -15.45
CA GLN A 339 -15.74 17.08 -15.84
C GLN A 339 -16.43 17.75 -14.64
N SER A 340 -16.73 16.99 -13.58
CA SER A 340 -17.35 17.51 -12.36
C SER A 340 -16.45 18.45 -11.55
N ILE A 341 -15.13 18.43 -11.78
CA ILE A 341 -14.15 19.27 -11.07
C ILE A 341 -14.19 20.70 -11.60
N PHE A 342 -14.42 20.88 -12.90
CA PHE A 342 -14.68 22.20 -13.49
C PHE A 342 -15.86 22.91 -12.82
N LEU A 343 -16.84 22.16 -12.30
CA LEU A 343 -18.04 22.68 -11.68
C LEU A 343 -17.88 23.00 -10.18
N LYS A 344 -16.90 22.39 -9.48
CA LYS A 344 -16.83 22.41 -8.01
C LYS A 344 -15.52 22.95 -7.42
N SER A 345 -14.54 23.32 -8.25
CA SER A 345 -13.26 23.96 -7.83
C SER A 345 -12.62 23.31 -6.59
N VAL A 346 -12.29 22.03 -6.70
CA VAL A 346 -11.69 21.25 -5.61
C VAL A 346 -10.20 21.59 -5.46
N PRO A 347 -9.68 21.86 -4.25
CA PRO A 347 -8.25 22.15 -4.05
C PRO A 347 -7.37 20.94 -4.41
N TYR A 348 -6.18 21.22 -4.96
CA TYR A 348 -5.26 20.21 -5.52
C TYR A 348 -4.99 19.03 -4.58
N TRP A 349 -4.63 19.29 -3.32
CA TRP A 349 -4.31 18.24 -2.36
C TRP A 349 -5.49 17.29 -2.12
N LYS A 350 -6.73 17.81 -2.10
CA LYS A 350 -7.94 17.01 -1.91
C LYS A 350 -8.24 16.17 -3.15
N TYR A 351 -8.00 16.72 -4.34
CA TYR A 351 -8.12 16.00 -5.59
C TYR A 351 -7.13 14.82 -5.68
N VAL A 352 -5.85 15.05 -5.35
CA VAL A 352 -4.82 14.00 -5.33
C VAL A 352 -5.16 12.91 -4.32
N LEU A 353 -5.52 13.29 -3.08
CA LEU A 353 -5.82 12.35 -2.02
C LEU A 353 -7.06 11.50 -2.31
N LEU A 354 -8.15 12.10 -2.80
CA LEU A 354 -9.35 11.35 -3.19
C LEU A 354 -9.08 10.37 -4.33
N ARG A 355 -8.19 10.73 -5.27
CA ARG A 355 -7.78 9.82 -6.34
C ARG A 355 -6.92 8.67 -5.81
N TRP A 356 -6.00 8.96 -4.89
CA TRP A 356 -5.17 7.93 -4.25
C TRP A 356 -6.03 6.93 -3.46
N LEU A 357 -6.97 7.43 -2.65
CA LEU A 357 -7.91 6.62 -1.86
C LEU A 357 -8.83 5.75 -2.72
N ARG A 358 -9.06 6.11 -3.98
CA ARG A 358 -9.83 5.30 -4.93
C ARG A 358 -9.04 4.07 -5.40
N PHE A 359 -7.74 4.21 -5.60
CA PHE A 359 -6.91 3.19 -6.27
C PHE A 359 -6.15 2.29 -5.29
N ALA A 360 -5.59 2.86 -4.23
CA ALA A 360 -4.70 2.15 -3.33
C ALA A 360 -5.35 0.98 -2.56
N PRO A 361 -6.59 1.09 -2.02
CA PRO A 361 -7.17 0.00 -1.24
C PRO A 361 -7.47 -1.26 -2.07
N PRO A 362 -8.12 -1.20 -3.25
CA PRO A 362 -8.33 -2.39 -4.08
C PRO A 362 -7.02 -3.00 -4.59
N LEU A 363 -6.00 -2.15 -4.82
CA LEU A 363 -4.66 -2.59 -5.20
C LEU A 363 -3.95 -3.37 -4.07
N LEU A 364 -4.16 -2.98 -2.81
CA LEU A 364 -3.71 -3.76 -1.66
C LEU A 364 -4.36 -5.14 -1.63
N GLY A 365 -5.68 -5.22 -1.83
CA GLY A 365 -6.39 -6.49 -1.88
C GLY A 365 -5.86 -7.40 -2.99
N MET A 366 -5.62 -6.84 -4.19
CA MET A 366 -5.02 -7.57 -5.31
C MET A 366 -3.67 -8.20 -4.93
N PHE A 367 -2.78 -7.45 -4.30
CA PHE A 367 -1.48 -7.98 -3.87
C PHE A 367 -1.59 -9.02 -2.76
N CYS A 368 -2.53 -8.86 -1.83
CA CYS A 368 -2.80 -9.89 -0.82
C CYS A 368 -3.16 -11.23 -1.48
N PHE A 369 -4.02 -11.21 -2.51
CA PHE A 369 -4.33 -12.43 -3.27
C PHE A 369 -3.11 -12.98 -4.03
N GLN A 370 -2.31 -12.12 -4.66
CA GLN A 370 -1.13 -12.53 -5.43
C GLN A 370 -0.06 -13.23 -4.55
N PHE A 371 0.20 -12.72 -3.34
CA PHE A 371 1.19 -13.32 -2.43
C PHE A 371 0.76 -14.69 -1.88
N LEU A 372 -0.54 -14.98 -1.83
CA LEU A 372 -1.07 -16.26 -1.31
C LEU A 372 -1.06 -17.38 -2.33
N TRP A 373 -0.95 -17.06 -3.61
CA TRP A 373 -1.04 -18.02 -4.69
C TRP A 373 -0.05 -19.20 -4.58
N PRO A 374 1.26 -19.01 -4.29
CA PRO A 374 2.20 -20.13 -4.18
C PRO A 374 1.76 -21.21 -3.18
N SER A 375 0.89 -20.86 -2.22
CA SER A 375 0.40 -21.77 -1.19
C SER A 375 -0.89 -22.51 -1.56
N ILE A 376 -1.60 -22.09 -2.62
CA ILE A 376 -2.93 -22.62 -2.96
C ILE A 376 -2.85 -23.73 -4.01
N ARG A 377 -1.92 -23.64 -4.97
CA ARG A 377 -1.76 -24.64 -6.05
C ARG A 377 -0.31 -24.81 -6.51
N SER A 378 -0.02 -25.98 -7.05
CA SER A 378 1.26 -26.34 -7.70
C SER A 378 1.10 -26.49 -9.21
N GLY A 379 2.20 -26.41 -9.96
CA GLY A 379 2.25 -26.71 -11.39
C GLY A 379 3.65 -26.63 -11.99
N PRO A 380 3.84 -27.16 -13.21
CA PRO A 380 5.13 -27.20 -13.91
C PRO A 380 5.85 -25.86 -13.93
N LEU A 381 5.13 -24.79 -14.31
CA LEU A 381 5.68 -23.45 -14.51
C LEU A 381 5.76 -22.60 -13.24
N MET A 382 5.22 -23.08 -12.12
CA MET A 382 5.08 -22.27 -10.90
C MET A 382 6.43 -21.79 -10.36
N HIS A 383 7.43 -22.66 -10.24
CA HIS A 383 8.74 -22.29 -9.71
C HIS A 383 9.66 -21.64 -10.76
N TRP A 384 9.53 -22.04 -12.03
CA TRP A 384 10.39 -21.52 -13.09
C TRP A 384 10.05 -20.08 -13.46
N ASP A 385 8.78 -19.82 -13.78
CA ASP A 385 8.37 -18.55 -14.38
C ASP A 385 7.70 -17.63 -13.36
N TYR A 386 6.67 -18.11 -12.66
CA TYR A 386 5.92 -17.29 -11.70
C TYR A 386 6.78 -16.83 -10.52
N ILE A 387 7.45 -17.75 -9.81
CA ILE A 387 8.26 -17.36 -8.64
C ILE A 387 9.40 -16.44 -9.06
N ARG A 388 10.10 -16.75 -10.15
CA ARG A 388 11.31 -16.02 -10.58
C ARG A 388 11.00 -14.64 -11.16
N TYR A 389 10.02 -14.52 -12.05
CA TYR A 389 9.76 -13.29 -12.81
C TYR A 389 8.51 -12.54 -12.34
N GLY A 390 7.55 -13.20 -11.70
CA GLY A 390 6.33 -12.56 -11.18
C GLY A 390 6.39 -12.22 -9.70
N HIS A 391 6.82 -13.17 -8.86
CA HIS A 391 6.68 -13.09 -7.41
C HIS A 391 7.91 -12.47 -6.71
N GLN A 392 9.14 -12.83 -7.12
CA GLN A 392 10.36 -12.28 -6.54
C GLN A 392 10.50 -10.76 -6.71
N PRO A 393 10.25 -10.17 -7.91
CA PRO A 393 10.26 -8.71 -8.06
C PRO A 393 9.26 -8.00 -7.15
N CYS A 394 8.14 -8.66 -6.83
CA CYS A 394 7.15 -8.12 -5.91
C CYS A 394 7.66 -7.92 -4.50
N TYR A 395 8.51 -8.79 -3.95
CA TYR A 395 9.11 -8.55 -2.63
C TYR A 395 9.98 -7.29 -2.59
N GLN A 396 10.62 -6.95 -3.70
CA GLN A 396 11.56 -5.84 -3.78
C GLN A 396 10.87 -4.49 -4.11
N SER A 397 9.82 -4.54 -4.94
CA SER A 397 9.29 -3.34 -5.61
C SER A 397 7.77 -3.16 -5.48
N TRP A 398 7.08 -3.90 -4.61
CA TRP A 398 5.62 -3.73 -4.40
C TRP A 398 5.24 -2.29 -4.00
N TRP A 399 6.09 -1.61 -3.22
CA TRP A 399 5.86 -0.24 -2.75
C TRP A 399 5.69 0.77 -3.89
N ALA A 400 6.34 0.54 -5.03
CA ALA A 400 6.28 1.44 -6.19
C ALA A 400 4.86 1.53 -6.77
N ASN A 401 4.03 0.49 -6.60
CA ASN A 401 2.63 0.52 -7.02
C ASN A 401 1.77 1.47 -6.18
N PHE A 402 2.04 1.59 -4.88
CA PHE A 402 1.30 2.51 -3.99
C PHE A 402 1.74 3.97 -4.13
N LEU A 403 2.96 4.20 -4.61
CA LEU A 403 3.44 5.50 -5.04
C LEU A 403 3.08 5.82 -6.50
N PHE A 404 2.44 4.88 -7.22
CA PHE A 404 2.11 5.00 -8.63
C PHE A 404 3.33 5.30 -9.51
N LEU A 405 4.46 4.64 -9.23
CA LEU A 405 5.75 4.75 -9.94
C LEU A 405 6.17 3.46 -10.65
N SER A 406 5.33 2.40 -10.61
CA SER A 406 5.70 1.08 -11.12
C SER A 406 6.06 1.07 -12.60
N ASN A 407 5.46 1.95 -13.39
CA ASN A 407 5.67 2.03 -14.84
C ASN A 407 7.01 2.63 -15.26
N TRP A 408 7.77 3.21 -14.32
CA TRP A 408 9.15 3.69 -14.55
C TRP A 408 10.21 2.67 -14.15
N LEU A 409 9.82 1.55 -13.52
CA LEU A 409 10.74 0.46 -13.25
C LEU A 409 10.93 -0.38 -14.52
N PRO A 410 12.14 -0.94 -14.75
CA PRO A 410 12.34 -1.92 -15.82
C PRO A 410 11.38 -3.11 -15.65
N LEU A 411 10.81 -3.61 -16.75
CA LEU A 411 9.86 -4.75 -16.76
C LEU A 411 10.27 -5.91 -15.83
N THR A 412 11.55 -6.28 -15.76
CA THR A 412 12.07 -7.37 -14.91
C THR A 412 11.98 -7.12 -13.40
N LYS A 413 11.79 -5.86 -12.99
CA LYS A 413 11.64 -5.42 -11.60
C LYS A 413 10.21 -4.98 -11.26
N GLN A 414 9.31 -4.94 -12.25
CA GLN A 414 7.94 -4.51 -12.01
C GLN A 414 7.17 -5.58 -11.23
N CYS A 415 6.48 -5.14 -10.16
CA CYS A 415 5.54 -5.99 -9.44
C CYS A 415 4.15 -5.85 -10.05
N GLY A 416 3.69 -6.90 -10.76
CA GLY A 416 2.42 -6.91 -11.47
C GLY A 416 2.43 -5.95 -12.65
N SER A 417 3.03 -6.35 -13.78
CA SER A 417 3.26 -5.46 -14.93
C SER A 417 2.00 -4.74 -15.40
N HIS A 418 0.83 -5.36 -15.36
CA HIS A 418 -0.45 -4.74 -15.75
C HIS A 418 -0.87 -3.53 -14.89
N THR A 419 -0.27 -3.28 -13.74
CA THR A 419 -0.57 -2.08 -12.94
C THR A 419 0.01 -0.79 -13.54
N TRP A 420 0.83 -0.87 -14.60
CA TRP A 420 1.45 0.27 -15.27
C TRP A 420 0.43 1.37 -15.64
N PHE A 421 -0.76 0.97 -16.10
CA PHE A 421 -1.84 1.88 -16.49
C PHE A 421 -2.28 2.76 -15.33
N LEU A 422 -2.39 2.17 -14.13
CA LEU A 422 -2.84 2.87 -12.95
C LEU A 422 -1.83 3.94 -12.53
N SER A 423 -0.54 3.60 -12.64
CA SER A 423 0.57 4.54 -12.40
C SER A 423 0.55 5.69 -13.40
N ALA A 424 0.45 5.38 -14.70
CA ALA A 424 0.39 6.38 -15.76
C ALA A 424 -0.86 7.29 -15.62
N ASP A 425 -2.02 6.71 -15.36
CA ASP A 425 -3.27 7.44 -15.18
C ASP A 425 -3.20 8.39 -13.98
N PHE A 426 -2.68 7.94 -12.84
CA PHE A 426 -2.50 8.79 -11.67
C PHE A 426 -1.57 9.97 -11.99
N GLN A 427 -0.39 9.70 -12.57
CA GLN A 427 0.61 10.72 -12.93
C GLN A 427 0.07 11.76 -13.93
N ILE A 428 -0.60 11.32 -15.01
CA ILE A 428 -1.22 12.22 -15.99
C ILE A 428 -2.20 13.15 -15.28
N ASN A 429 -2.98 12.62 -14.35
CA ASN A 429 -4.01 13.39 -13.68
C ASN A 429 -3.47 14.39 -12.66
N LEU A 430 -2.27 14.18 -12.12
CA LEU A 430 -1.55 15.20 -11.35
C LEU A 430 -1.22 16.41 -12.22
N ILE A 431 -0.66 16.16 -13.42
CA ILE A 431 -0.29 17.20 -14.38
C ILE A 431 -1.54 17.89 -14.96
N ALA A 432 -2.59 17.12 -15.22
CA ALA A 432 -3.84 17.61 -15.79
C ALA A 432 -4.52 18.69 -14.96
N TYR A 433 -4.32 18.69 -13.64
CA TYR A 433 -4.90 19.72 -12.76
C TYR A 433 -4.47 21.14 -13.17
N PHE A 434 -3.24 21.32 -13.66
CA PHE A 434 -2.77 22.62 -14.17
C PHE A 434 -3.51 23.06 -15.43
N PHE A 435 -3.85 22.11 -16.31
CA PHE A 435 -4.69 22.38 -17.48
C PHE A 435 -6.11 22.74 -17.04
N ILE A 436 -6.69 22.03 -16.07
CA ILE A 436 -7.99 22.39 -15.47
C ILE A 436 -7.98 23.82 -14.94
N LEU A 437 -6.98 24.20 -14.16
CA LEU A 437 -6.84 25.57 -13.65
C LEU A 437 -6.73 26.61 -14.78
N ALA A 438 -5.99 26.30 -15.85
CA ALA A 438 -5.87 27.19 -16.99
C ALA A 438 -7.24 27.46 -17.65
N TYR A 439 -8.06 26.41 -17.82
CA TYR A 439 -9.43 26.55 -18.36
C TYR A 439 -10.38 27.29 -17.41
N ILE A 440 -10.28 27.06 -16.09
CA ILE A 440 -11.08 27.77 -15.09
C ILE A 440 -10.74 29.27 -15.10
N LYS A 441 -9.45 29.61 -15.24
CA LYS A 441 -8.99 31.01 -15.25
C LYS A 441 -9.33 31.72 -16.57
N ASP A 442 -9.02 31.09 -17.70
CA ASP A 442 -9.28 31.62 -19.04
C ASP A 442 -9.42 30.47 -20.04
N PHE A 443 -10.65 30.24 -20.50
CA PHE A 443 -10.95 29.14 -21.41
C PHE A 443 -10.16 29.20 -22.73
N ARG A 444 -9.95 30.39 -23.32
CA ARG A 444 -9.24 30.50 -24.60
C ARG A 444 -7.77 30.13 -24.44
N LYS A 445 -7.13 30.65 -23.38
CA LYS A 445 -5.73 30.31 -23.07
C LYS A 445 -5.58 28.83 -22.71
N GLY A 446 -6.51 28.29 -21.91
CA GLY A 446 -6.55 26.86 -21.61
C GLY A 446 -6.69 25.99 -22.86
N PHE A 447 -7.58 26.37 -23.78
CA PHE A 447 -7.77 25.67 -25.06
C PHE A 447 -6.53 25.68 -25.95
N ILE A 448 -5.90 26.84 -26.13
CA ILE A 448 -4.67 26.97 -26.92
C ILE A 448 -3.54 26.15 -26.30
N LEU A 449 -3.37 26.23 -24.97
CA LEU A 449 -2.37 25.45 -24.24
C LEU A 449 -2.57 23.93 -24.42
N ASN A 450 -3.82 23.46 -24.32
CA ASN A 450 -4.15 22.06 -24.52
C ASN A 450 -3.84 21.61 -25.96
N LEU A 451 -4.22 22.40 -26.96
CA LEU A 451 -3.97 22.09 -28.37
C LEU A 451 -2.47 21.97 -28.68
N ILE A 452 -1.66 22.89 -28.15
CA ILE A 452 -0.19 22.82 -28.30
C ILE A 452 0.35 21.55 -27.63
N ALA A 453 -0.07 21.28 -26.38
CA ALA A 453 0.37 20.09 -25.66
C ALA A 453 -0.04 18.79 -26.36
N LEU A 454 -1.24 18.75 -26.97
CA LEU A 454 -1.74 17.61 -27.73
C LEU A 454 -0.83 17.32 -28.94
N ILE A 455 -0.51 18.35 -29.74
CA ILE A 455 0.38 18.21 -30.90
C ILE A 455 1.76 17.70 -30.48
N ILE A 456 2.35 18.29 -29.44
CA ILE A 456 3.65 17.85 -28.91
C ILE A 456 3.61 16.38 -28.46
N SER A 457 2.56 15.99 -27.73
CA SER A 457 2.39 14.63 -27.22
C SER A 457 2.13 13.58 -28.31
N MET A 458 1.65 13.98 -29.49
CA MET A 458 1.51 13.09 -30.65
C MET A 458 2.83 12.92 -31.43
N ILE A 459 3.64 13.98 -31.52
CA ILE A 459 4.90 13.97 -32.28
C ILE A 459 6.02 13.30 -31.48
N ALA A 460 6.16 13.60 -30.19
CA ALA A 460 7.30 13.17 -29.38
C ALA A 460 7.51 11.64 -29.35
N PRO A 461 6.49 10.79 -29.14
CA PRO A 461 6.65 9.32 -29.19
C PRO A 461 7.15 8.82 -30.55
N SER A 462 6.72 9.46 -31.63
CA SER A 462 7.10 9.09 -32.99
C SER A 462 8.60 9.36 -33.22
N LEU A 463 9.08 10.52 -32.76
CA LEU A 463 10.51 10.88 -32.82
C LEU A 463 11.38 9.95 -31.97
N ILE A 464 10.92 9.58 -30.78
CA ILE A 464 11.60 8.62 -29.89
C ILE A 464 11.72 7.26 -30.58
N ASN A 465 10.65 6.76 -31.19
CA ASN A 465 10.68 5.48 -31.90
C ASN A 465 11.67 5.45 -33.05
N TRP A 466 11.75 6.56 -33.80
CA TRP A 466 12.70 6.70 -34.91
C TRP A 466 14.14 6.74 -34.41
N TYR A 467 14.41 7.52 -33.36
CA TYR A 467 15.75 7.66 -32.78
C TYR A 467 16.30 6.32 -32.24
N TYR A 468 15.47 5.54 -31.54
CA TYR A 468 15.88 4.26 -30.95
C TYR A 468 15.69 3.05 -31.88
N GLY A 469 15.23 3.26 -33.13
CA GLY A 469 15.05 2.17 -34.10
C GLY A 469 14.08 1.08 -33.63
N ILE A 470 12.98 1.48 -32.99
CA ILE A 470 12.04 0.54 -32.36
C ILE A 470 11.14 -0.11 -33.43
N PRO A 471 11.04 -1.45 -33.48
CA PRO A 471 10.23 -2.18 -34.47
C PRO A 471 8.74 -1.88 -34.34
N LEU A 472 8.06 -1.75 -35.48
CA LEU A 472 6.61 -1.56 -35.53
C LEU A 472 5.84 -2.78 -35.03
N VAL A 473 6.34 -3.98 -35.37
CA VAL A 473 5.73 -5.29 -35.11
C VAL A 473 6.66 -6.08 -34.18
N HIS A 474 6.22 -6.30 -32.94
CA HIS A 474 7.08 -6.87 -31.89
C HIS A 474 7.51 -8.31 -32.19
N ILE A 475 6.67 -9.15 -32.80
CA ILE A 475 6.98 -10.56 -33.12
C ILE A 475 8.12 -10.75 -34.13
N LEU A 476 8.37 -9.75 -34.99
CA LEU A 476 9.42 -9.81 -36.00
C LEU A 476 10.79 -9.36 -35.48
N GLU A 477 10.88 -8.81 -34.27
CA GLU A 477 12.14 -8.41 -33.65
C GLU A 477 12.81 -9.61 -32.98
N PRO A 478 14.01 -10.05 -33.42
CA PRO A 478 14.66 -11.21 -32.81
C PRO A 478 15.25 -10.91 -31.42
N ASP A 479 15.66 -9.66 -31.15
CA ASP A 479 16.30 -9.30 -29.89
C ASP A 479 15.28 -9.09 -28.74
N ILE A 480 15.43 -9.87 -27.67
CA ILE A 480 14.61 -9.79 -26.46
C ILE A 480 14.95 -8.54 -25.63
N GLN A 481 16.21 -8.10 -25.60
CA GLN A 481 16.60 -6.90 -24.85
C GLN A 481 16.02 -5.64 -25.50
N LYS A 482 16.14 -5.53 -26.83
CA LYS A 482 15.52 -4.46 -27.61
C LYS A 482 14.00 -4.45 -27.48
N LEU A 483 13.37 -5.63 -27.38
CA LEU A 483 11.94 -5.75 -27.09
C LEU A 483 11.58 -5.24 -25.69
N ASN A 484 12.28 -5.70 -24.65
CA ASN A 484 12.05 -5.23 -23.27
C ASN A 484 12.25 -3.71 -23.17
N HIS A 485 13.26 -3.18 -23.87
CA HIS A 485 13.48 -1.74 -23.97
C HIS A 485 12.30 -1.05 -24.66
N SER A 486 11.76 -1.62 -25.75
CA SER A 486 10.58 -1.09 -26.45
C SER A 486 9.34 -1.04 -25.56
N PHE A 487 9.07 -2.08 -24.77
CA PHE A 487 7.95 -2.12 -23.82
C PHE A 487 8.06 -1.03 -22.75
N ASN A 488 9.24 -0.91 -22.13
CA ASN A 488 9.48 0.13 -21.12
C ASN A 488 9.32 1.54 -21.71
N MET A 489 9.85 1.78 -22.91
CA MET A 489 9.88 3.11 -23.51
C MET A 489 8.54 3.53 -24.11
N ILE A 490 7.83 2.62 -24.79
CA ILE A 490 6.63 2.95 -25.58
C ILE A 490 5.34 2.66 -24.81
N GLU A 491 5.25 1.50 -24.17
CA GLU A 491 3.97 1.04 -23.61
C GLU A 491 3.77 1.50 -22.18
N PHE A 492 4.78 1.43 -21.31
CA PHE A 492 4.60 1.73 -19.89
C PHE A 492 4.78 3.21 -19.54
N ASN A 493 5.68 3.92 -20.24
CA ASN A 493 5.98 5.31 -19.93
C ASN A 493 4.78 6.25 -20.11
N THR A 494 4.58 7.10 -19.11
CA THR A 494 3.42 7.99 -18.97
C THR A 494 3.26 8.99 -20.11
N TYR A 495 4.36 9.54 -20.63
CA TYR A 495 4.32 10.62 -21.63
C TYR A 495 3.69 10.18 -22.95
N ASN A 496 3.78 8.88 -23.30
CA ASN A 496 3.19 8.37 -24.52
C ASN A 496 1.67 8.51 -24.51
N HIS A 497 1.05 8.37 -23.33
CA HIS A 497 -0.40 8.32 -23.09
C HIS A 497 -1.09 9.68 -22.97
N PHE A 498 -0.30 10.75 -22.90
CA PHE A 498 -0.82 12.09 -22.59
C PHE A 498 -1.72 12.65 -23.69
N ALA A 499 -1.46 12.33 -24.96
CA ALA A 499 -2.26 12.78 -26.11
C ALA A 499 -3.74 12.35 -26.00
N ALA A 500 -3.98 11.09 -25.65
CA ALA A 500 -5.34 10.57 -25.50
C ALA A 500 -6.08 11.24 -24.34
N TYR A 501 -5.39 11.51 -23.23
CA TYR A 501 -5.96 12.24 -22.11
C TYR A 501 -6.36 13.68 -22.50
N LEU A 502 -5.46 14.41 -23.18
CA LEU A 502 -5.72 15.78 -23.63
C LEU A 502 -6.89 15.85 -24.62
N ALA A 503 -7.01 14.88 -25.53
CA ALA A 503 -8.16 14.77 -26.43
C ALA A 503 -9.48 14.55 -25.66
N GLY A 504 -9.49 13.65 -24.68
CA GLY A 504 -10.66 13.46 -23.80
C GLY A 504 -11.02 14.73 -23.01
N PHE A 505 -10.02 15.53 -22.64
CA PHE A 505 -10.24 16.81 -21.99
C PHE A 505 -10.89 17.85 -22.92
N LEU A 506 -10.51 17.88 -24.20
CA LEU A 506 -11.16 18.72 -25.22
C LEU A 506 -12.63 18.32 -25.42
N VAL A 507 -12.92 17.02 -25.43
CA VAL A 507 -14.29 16.50 -25.48
C VAL A 507 -15.07 16.92 -24.22
N ALA A 508 -14.49 16.76 -23.02
CA ALA A 508 -15.12 17.18 -21.76
C ALA A 508 -15.43 18.68 -21.72
N ALA A 509 -14.48 19.52 -22.17
CA ALA A 509 -14.65 20.97 -22.23
C ALA A 509 -15.76 21.38 -23.22
N SER A 510 -15.86 20.68 -24.34
CA SER A 510 -16.91 20.91 -25.34
C SER A 510 -18.30 20.53 -24.81
N LEU A 511 -18.41 19.40 -24.10
CA LEU A 511 -19.66 18.92 -23.49
C LEU A 511 -20.13 19.76 -22.29
N THR A 512 -19.23 20.42 -21.57
CA THR A 512 -19.60 21.27 -20.40
C THR A 512 -20.07 22.66 -20.77
N ARG A 513 -19.45 23.28 -21.78
CA ARG A 513 -19.70 24.70 -22.12
C ARG A 513 -20.95 24.88 -22.97
N THR A 514 -21.32 23.86 -23.75
CA THR A 514 -22.49 23.93 -24.61
C THR A 514 -23.69 23.35 -23.86
N SER A 515 -24.63 24.21 -23.45
CA SER A 515 -25.97 23.74 -23.10
C SER A 515 -26.58 23.13 -24.38
N TYR A 516 -26.45 21.80 -24.55
CA TYR A 516 -27.11 20.95 -25.56
C TYR A 516 -27.48 21.64 -26.90
N ARG A 517 -26.55 22.39 -27.52
CA ARG A 517 -26.81 23.06 -28.81
C ARG A 517 -25.94 22.47 -29.91
N ASN A 518 -26.62 21.80 -30.85
CA ASN A 518 -26.10 21.24 -32.08
C ASN A 518 -25.26 22.26 -32.88
N HIS A 519 -23.93 22.05 -32.90
CA HIS A 519 -23.03 22.82 -33.77
C HIS A 519 -22.83 22.16 -35.14
N PHE A 520 -23.05 20.85 -35.25
CA PHE A 520 -22.85 20.09 -36.48
C PHE A 520 -24.15 19.85 -37.22
N THR A 521 -24.12 19.95 -38.55
CA THR A 521 -25.25 19.53 -39.39
C THR A 521 -25.40 18.02 -39.36
N GLU A 522 -26.61 17.52 -39.61
CA GLU A 522 -26.91 16.08 -39.67
C GLU A 522 -26.02 15.34 -40.69
N LYS A 523 -25.71 15.98 -41.83
CA LYS A 523 -24.81 15.44 -42.85
C LYS A 523 -23.39 15.28 -42.32
N THR A 524 -22.86 16.31 -41.65
CA THR A 524 -21.52 16.27 -41.05
C THR A 524 -21.44 15.17 -39.99
N ARG A 525 -22.47 15.05 -39.16
CA ARG A 525 -22.53 14.06 -38.10
C ARG A 525 -22.54 12.63 -38.63
N THR A 526 -23.37 12.36 -39.64
CA THR A 526 -23.45 11.06 -40.32
C THR A 526 -22.11 10.70 -40.98
N PHE A 527 -21.46 11.67 -41.61
CA PHE A 527 -20.14 11.49 -42.21
C PHE A 527 -19.06 11.14 -41.15
N CYS A 528 -19.03 11.87 -40.04
CA CYS A 528 -18.09 11.58 -38.95
C CYS A 528 -18.36 10.22 -38.29
N TRP A 529 -19.62 9.79 -38.19
CA TRP A 529 -19.97 8.44 -37.73
C TRP A 529 -19.43 7.35 -38.66
N TRP A 530 -19.62 7.50 -39.97
CA TRP A 530 -19.05 6.57 -40.96
C TRP A 530 -17.54 6.47 -40.86
N ILE A 531 -16.85 7.61 -40.78
CA ILE A 531 -15.39 7.62 -40.62
C ILE A 531 -14.97 6.94 -39.31
N ALA A 532 -15.61 7.26 -38.19
CA ALA A 532 -15.24 6.70 -36.90
C ALA A 532 -15.42 5.16 -36.87
N ILE A 533 -16.51 4.65 -37.44
CA ILE A 533 -16.78 3.21 -37.55
C ILE A 533 -15.72 2.53 -38.42
N VAL A 534 -15.42 3.10 -39.60
CA VAL A 534 -14.41 2.55 -40.52
C VAL A 534 -13.03 2.51 -39.85
N LEU A 535 -12.64 3.58 -39.15
CA LEU A 535 -11.37 3.63 -38.43
C LEU A 535 -11.28 2.58 -37.32
N ILE A 536 -12.33 2.41 -36.51
CA ILE A 536 -12.33 1.40 -35.44
C ILE A 536 -12.28 -0.03 -35.96
N LEU A 537 -12.87 -0.29 -37.13
CA LEU A 537 -12.84 -1.63 -37.73
C LEU A 537 -11.51 -1.95 -38.41
N ILE A 538 -10.80 -0.95 -38.97
CA ILE A 538 -9.59 -1.18 -39.78
C ILE A 538 -8.31 -1.07 -38.95
N LEU A 539 -8.20 -0.09 -38.05
CA LEU A 539 -6.96 0.21 -37.32
C LEU A 539 -6.43 -0.98 -36.49
N PRO A 540 -7.24 -1.81 -35.81
CA PRO A 540 -6.75 -2.97 -35.08
C PRO A 540 -6.03 -3.98 -35.99
N PHE A 541 -6.45 -4.11 -37.25
CA PHE A 541 -5.90 -5.07 -38.21
C PHE A 541 -4.78 -4.49 -39.09
N SER A 542 -4.41 -3.24 -38.89
CA SER A 542 -3.47 -2.56 -39.80
C SER A 542 -2.02 -3.07 -39.74
N THR A 543 -1.64 -3.87 -38.73
CA THR A 543 -0.33 -4.56 -38.67
C THR A 543 -0.34 -5.91 -39.39
N TYR A 544 -1.52 -6.47 -39.68
CA TYR A 544 -1.71 -7.79 -40.28
C TYR A 544 -0.92 -8.01 -41.58
N PRO A 545 -0.87 -7.05 -42.53
CA PRO A 545 -0.10 -7.24 -43.77
C PRO A 545 1.41 -7.43 -43.53
N PHE A 546 1.99 -6.74 -42.55
CA PHE A 546 3.42 -6.85 -42.23
C PHE A 546 3.75 -8.21 -41.59
N ILE A 547 2.83 -8.74 -40.78
CA ILE A 547 2.94 -10.07 -40.17
C ILE A 547 2.83 -11.16 -41.24
N GLN A 548 1.90 -11.02 -42.18
CA GLN A 548 1.71 -11.97 -43.27
C GLN A 548 2.88 -11.99 -44.26
N MET A 549 3.45 -10.82 -44.55
CA MET A 549 4.60 -10.68 -45.44
C MET A 549 5.94 -11.01 -44.77
N GLU A 550 5.96 -11.27 -43.45
CA GLU A 550 7.17 -11.51 -42.65
C GLU A 550 8.24 -10.42 -42.85
N LYS A 551 7.82 -9.17 -43.11
CA LYS A 551 8.70 -8.07 -43.49
C LYS A 551 8.73 -7.01 -42.41
N ILE A 552 9.92 -6.73 -41.88
CA ILE A 552 10.13 -5.62 -40.94
C ILE A 552 10.01 -4.31 -41.74
N PRO A 553 9.06 -3.42 -41.38
CA PRO A 553 8.92 -2.14 -42.05
C PRO A 553 10.14 -1.24 -41.78
N SER A 554 10.45 -0.32 -42.71
CA SER A 554 11.54 0.63 -42.53
C SER A 554 11.31 1.51 -41.30
N SER A 555 12.40 2.03 -40.70
CA SER A 555 12.33 2.96 -39.56
C SER A 555 11.48 4.20 -39.88
N PHE A 556 11.53 4.69 -41.12
CA PHE A 556 10.72 5.81 -41.60
C PHE A 556 9.22 5.46 -41.73
N LEU A 557 8.88 4.27 -42.24
CA LEU A 557 7.48 3.83 -42.29
C LEU A 557 6.91 3.61 -40.88
N SER A 558 7.74 3.11 -39.96
CA SER A 558 7.40 2.92 -38.55
C SER A 558 7.12 4.24 -37.83
N LEU A 559 7.87 5.30 -38.16
CA LEU A 559 7.66 6.68 -37.68
C LEU A 559 6.26 7.19 -38.10
N ILE A 560 5.98 7.16 -39.40
CA ILE A 560 4.71 7.66 -39.97
C ILE A 560 3.53 6.87 -39.40
N TYR A 561 3.62 5.54 -39.42
CA TYR A 561 2.56 4.66 -38.97
C TYR A 561 2.25 4.89 -37.49
N THR A 562 3.27 4.99 -36.64
CA THR A 562 3.06 5.16 -35.19
C THR A 562 2.37 6.49 -34.86
N GLY A 563 2.79 7.59 -35.50
CA GLY A 563 2.19 8.90 -35.27
C GLY A 563 0.75 9.01 -35.76
N ILE A 564 0.48 8.52 -36.98
CA ILE A 564 -0.84 8.65 -37.62
C ILE A 564 -1.86 7.69 -37.01
N LYS A 565 -1.52 6.40 -36.84
CA LYS A 565 -2.45 5.39 -36.31
C LYS A 565 -3.02 5.81 -34.96
N ARG A 566 -2.17 6.28 -34.04
CA ARG A 566 -2.58 6.75 -32.70
C ARG A 566 -3.53 7.93 -32.79
N GLY A 567 -3.19 8.92 -33.62
CA GLY A 567 -4.03 10.09 -33.85
C GLY A 567 -5.41 9.72 -34.38
N LEU A 568 -5.48 8.85 -35.40
CA LEU A 568 -6.75 8.41 -35.99
C LEU A 568 -7.63 7.66 -34.99
N TRP A 569 -7.05 6.79 -34.15
CA TRP A 569 -7.80 6.11 -33.10
C TRP A 569 -8.37 7.09 -32.07
N ILE A 570 -7.54 8.02 -31.58
CA ILE A 570 -7.96 9.04 -30.60
C ILE A 570 -9.08 9.92 -31.16
N VAL A 571 -9.00 10.32 -32.43
CA VAL A 571 -10.05 11.12 -33.11
C VAL A 571 -11.35 10.32 -33.24
N ALA A 572 -11.29 9.08 -33.72
CA ALA A 572 -12.45 8.22 -33.89
C ALA A 572 -13.20 8.01 -32.56
N ILE A 573 -12.48 7.68 -31.50
CA ILE A 573 -13.09 7.42 -30.19
C ILE A 573 -13.61 8.69 -29.52
N SER A 574 -12.91 9.82 -29.69
CA SER A 574 -13.36 11.13 -29.20
C SER A 574 -14.67 11.55 -29.87
N TRP A 575 -14.83 11.27 -31.17
CA TRP A 575 -16.09 11.51 -31.87
C TRP A 575 -17.22 10.61 -31.36
N ILE A 576 -16.99 9.31 -31.18
CA ILE A 576 -18.02 8.39 -30.67
C ILE A 576 -18.50 8.82 -29.28
N ILE A 577 -17.56 9.17 -28.40
CA ILE A 577 -17.90 9.68 -27.07
C ILE A 577 -18.72 10.98 -27.21
N TYR A 578 -18.25 11.95 -28.00
CA TYR A 578 -18.96 13.21 -28.18
C TYR A 578 -20.37 13.01 -28.78
N GLY A 579 -20.51 12.23 -29.84
CA GLY A 579 -21.79 11.95 -30.50
C GLY A 579 -22.78 11.25 -29.57
N THR A 580 -22.33 10.27 -28.79
CA THR A 580 -23.19 9.51 -27.86
C THR A 580 -23.50 10.24 -26.55
N CYS A 581 -22.66 11.20 -26.15
CA CYS A 581 -22.81 11.94 -24.88
C CYS A 581 -23.43 13.33 -25.05
N SER A 582 -23.42 13.89 -26.27
CA SER A 582 -23.98 15.22 -26.55
C SER A 582 -25.51 15.26 -26.52
N GLY A 583 -26.19 14.11 -26.46
CA GLY A 583 -27.65 14.03 -26.46
C GLY A 583 -28.32 14.35 -27.80
N CYS A 584 -27.52 14.64 -28.83
CA CYS A 584 -28.02 15.06 -30.14
C CYS A 584 -28.35 13.88 -31.08
N ASP A 585 -27.91 12.66 -30.75
CA ASP A 585 -28.01 11.46 -31.58
C ASP A 585 -28.82 10.33 -30.91
N GLU A 586 -29.96 9.97 -31.50
CA GLU A 586 -30.76 8.79 -31.12
C GLU A 586 -30.36 7.51 -31.87
N SER A 587 -29.09 7.40 -32.28
CA SER A 587 -28.59 6.24 -33.00
C SER A 587 -28.76 4.94 -32.20
N LEU A 588 -28.84 3.79 -32.89
CA LEU A 588 -28.84 2.47 -32.26
C LEU A 588 -27.62 2.28 -31.33
N ILE A 589 -26.48 2.86 -31.70
CA ILE A 589 -25.24 2.83 -30.92
C ILE A 589 -25.44 3.57 -29.59
N THR A 590 -26.04 4.75 -29.61
CA THR A 590 -26.34 5.53 -28.40
C THR A 590 -27.29 4.76 -27.48
N LYS A 591 -28.36 4.16 -28.04
CA LYS A 591 -29.34 3.36 -27.29
C LYS A 591 -28.71 2.12 -26.64
N PHE A 592 -27.83 1.43 -27.38
CA PHE A 592 -27.08 0.29 -26.85
C PHE A 592 -26.13 0.71 -25.73
N LEU A 593 -25.25 1.69 -25.96
CA LEU A 593 -24.25 2.11 -24.98
C LEU A 593 -24.84 2.73 -23.71
N SER A 594 -26.01 3.35 -23.81
CA SER A 594 -26.76 3.91 -22.68
C SER A 594 -27.65 2.87 -21.97
N ALA A 595 -27.62 1.59 -22.37
CA ALA A 595 -28.44 0.57 -21.76
C ALA A 595 -28.13 0.41 -20.26
N LYS A 596 -29.19 0.39 -19.45
CA LYS A 596 -29.11 0.34 -17.98
C LYS A 596 -28.42 -0.92 -17.45
N ILE A 597 -28.44 -2.01 -18.22
CA ILE A 597 -27.77 -3.27 -17.87
C ILE A 597 -26.26 -3.12 -17.66
N PHE A 598 -25.63 -2.11 -18.27
CA PHE A 598 -24.20 -1.86 -18.12
C PHE A 598 -23.83 -1.17 -16.80
N GLN A 599 -24.78 -0.60 -16.04
CA GLN A 599 -24.45 0.15 -14.83
C GLN A 599 -23.72 -0.67 -13.75
N PRO A 600 -24.19 -1.89 -13.36
CA PRO A 600 -23.51 -2.68 -12.34
C PRO A 600 -22.10 -3.10 -12.77
N PHE A 601 -21.97 -3.59 -14.01
CA PHE A 601 -20.67 -3.99 -14.56
C PHE A 601 -19.73 -2.79 -14.69
N SER A 602 -20.24 -1.63 -15.10
CA SER A 602 -19.46 -0.40 -15.21
C SER A 602 -18.87 0.08 -13.88
N ARG A 603 -19.53 -0.21 -12.74
CA ARG A 603 -18.98 0.11 -11.41
C ARG A 603 -17.85 -0.83 -11.03
N LEU A 604 -17.92 -2.09 -11.46
CA LEU A 604 -16.92 -3.12 -11.18
C LEU A 604 -15.72 -3.12 -12.15
N THR A 605 -15.77 -2.38 -13.26
CA THR A 605 -14.69 -2.42 -14.30
C THR A 605 -13.29 -2.21 -13.74
N PHE A 606 -13.14 -1.39 -12.68
CA PHE A 606 -11.85 -1.11 -12.09
C PHE A 606 -11.29 -2.33 -11.34
N SER A 607 -12.09 -2.95 -10.49
CA SER A 607 -11.67 -4.14 -9.76
C SER A 607 -11.54 -5.36 -10.70
N ILE A 608 -12.29 -5.41 -11.82
CA ILE A 608 -12.08 -6.40 -12.90
C ILE A 608 -10.70 -6.18 -13.57
N TYR A 609 -10.32 -4.94 -13.85
CA TYR A 609 -9.03 -4.61 -14.45
C TYR A 609 -7.85 -5.12 -13.60
N LEU A 610 -7.94 -4.94 -12.27
CA LEU A 610 -6.90 -5.41 -11.34
C LEU A 610 -6.79 -6.94 -11.29
N THR A 611 -7.92 -7.64 -11.43
CA THR A 611 -8.01 -9.09 -11.18
C THR A 611 -7.82 -9.94 -12.42
N GLN A 612 -8.18 -9.46 -13.60
CA GLN A 612 -8.17 -10.28 -14.81
C GLN A 612 -6.80 -10.85 -15.17
N SER A 613 -5.73 -10.05 -15.03
CA SER A 613 -4.36 -10.55 -15.28
C SER A 613 -3.99 -11.65 -14.30
N LEU A 614 -4.37 -11.52 -13.02
CA LEU A 614 -4.14 -12.57 -12.03
C LEU A 614 -4.83 -13.87 -12.43
N VAL A 615 -6.09 -13.78 -12.91
CA VAL A 615 -6.84 -14.94 -13.36
C VAL A 615 -6.21 -15.60 -14.59
N VAL A 616 -5.77 -14.81 -15.58
CA VAL A 616 -5.06 -15.33 -16.77
C VAL A 616 -3.81 -16.10 -16.36
N TRP A 617 -2.97 -15.48 -15.53
CA TRP A 617 -1.76 -16.12 -15.01
C TRP A 617 -2.09 -17.36 -14.15
N PHE A 618 -3.25 -17.38 -13.49
CA PHE A 618 -3.71 -18.50 -12.65
C PHE A 618 -3.92 -19.74 -13.45
N PHE A 619 -4.64 -19.61 -14.56
CA PHE A 619 -4.81 -20.72 -15.48
C PHE A 619 -3.49 -21.11 -16.15
N ALA A 620 -2.67 -20.13 -16.55
CA ALA A 620 -1.38 -20.39 -17.19
C ALA A 620 -0.46 -21.25 -16.30
N TYR A 621 -0.23 -20.86 -15.05
CA TYR A 621 0.72 -21.54 -14.17
C TYR A 621 0.21 -22.85 -13.55
N GLN A 622 -1.11 -23.07 -13.54
CA GLN A 622 -1.70 -24.34 -13.15
C GLN A 622 -1.67 -25.39 -14.28
N SER A 623 -1.48 -24.96 -15.53
CA SER A 623 -1.57 -25.85 -16.69
C SER A 623 -0.60 -27.03 -16.60
N ARG A 624 -1.12 -28.25 -16.77
CA ARG A 624 -0.34 -29.50 -16.78
C ARG A 624 0.07 -29.92 -18.18
N GLN A 625 -0.63 -29.41 -19.18
CA GLN A 625 -0.46 -29.78 -20.58
C GLN A 625 -0.39 -28.51 -21.43
N LEU A 626 0.12 -28.68 -22.65
CA LEU A 626 0.11 -27.61 -23.65
C LEU A 626 -1.32 -27.35 -24.14
N HIS A 627 -1.58 -26.08 -24.39
CA HIS A 627 -2.84 -25.57 -24.89
C HIS A 627 -2.87 -25.62 -26.40
N THR A 628 -3.95 -26.15 -26.95
CA THR A 628 -4.18 -26.16 -28.39
C THR A 628 -4.87 -24.88 -28.84
N ILE A 629 -4.37 -24.22 -29.89
CA ILE A 629 -4.98 -22.97 -30.33
C ILE A 629 -6.11 -23.23 -31.31
N SER A 630 -7.32 -23.00 -30.83
CA SER A 630 -8.53 -22.96 -31.63
C SER A 630 -9.39 -21.76 -31.24
N HIS A 631 -10.20 -21.29 -32.18
CA HIS A 631 -11.17 -20.22 -31.93
C HIS A 631 -12.14 -20.61 -30.79
N PHE A 632 -12.58 -21.86 -30.77
CA PHE A 632 -13.48 -22.39 -29.76
C PHE A 632 -12.84 -22.35 -28.37
N ASP A 633 -11.65 -22.92 -28.20
CA ASP A 633 -10.92 -22.93 -26.93
C ASP A 633 -10.63 -21.50 -26.43
N THR A 634 -10.28 -20.59 -27.35
CA THR A 634 -10.08 -19.17 -27.03
C THR A 634 -11.34 -18.53 -26.47
N ILE A 635 -12.51 -18.77 -27.06
CA ILE A 635 -13.79 -18.22 -26.57
C ILE A 635 -14.12 -18.75 -25.17
N PHE A 636 -13.93 -20.06 -24.95
CA PHE A 636 -14.16 -20.67 -23.63
C PHE A 636 -13.23 -20.11 -22.57
N ARG A 637 -11.95 -19.90 -22.89
CA ARG A 637 -10.99 -19.25 -21.98
C ARG A 637 -11.40 -17.82 -21.66
N ILE A 638 -11.78 -17.02 -22.66
CA ILE A 638 -12.25 -15.65 -22.43
C ILE A 638 -13.45 -15.66 -21.49
N GLY A 639 -14.44 -16.52 -21.74
CA GLY A 639 -15.62 -16.68 -20.87
C GLY A 639 -15.25 -17.07 -19.44
N GLY A 640 -14.35 -18.04 -19.27
CA GLY A 640 -13.83 -18.46 -17.97
C GLY A 640 -13.10 -17.33 -17.23
N VAL A 641 -12.15 -16.68 -17.89
CA VAL A 641 -11.40 -15.55 -17.33
C VAL A 641 -12.34 -14.42 -16.93
N THR A 642 -13.32 -14.07 -17.77
CA THR A 642 -14.33 -13.05 -17.43
C THR A 642 -15.11 -13.42 -16.17
N LEU A 643 -15.62 -14.65 -16.07
CA LEU A 643 -16.41 -15.09 -14.91
C LEU A 643 -15.60 -15.02 -13.61
N TYR A 644 -14.40 -15.62 -13.59
CA TYR A 644 -13.55 -15.61 -12.40
C TYR A 644 -13.06 -14.21 -12.03
N SER A 645 -12.81 -13.35 -13.02
CA SER A 645 -12.44 -11.94 -12.78
C SER A 645 -13.57 -11.17 -12.12
N ILE A 646 -14.83 -11.39 -12.54
CA ILE A 646 -16.00 -10.73 -11.91
C ILE A 646 -16.15 -11.19 -10.45
N LEU A 647 -15.99 -12.48 -10.16
CA LEU A 647 -16.09 -13.02 -8.80
C LEU A 647 -15.00 -12.44 -7.87
N LEU A 648 -13.76 -12.39 -8.35
CA LEU A 648 -12.65 -11.81 -7.58
C LEU A 648 -12.79 -10.29 -7.45
N ALA A 649 -13.24 -9.60 -8.49
CA ALA A 649 -13.51 -8.17 -8.47
C ALA A 649 -14.60 -7.80 -7.47
N TYR A 650 -15.69 -8.58 -7.38
CA TYR A 650 -16.73 -8.39 -6.37
C TYR A 650 -16.15 -8.49 -4.95
N SER A 651 -15.28 -9.48 -4.72
CA SER A 651 -14.62 -9.67 -3.43
C SER A 651 -13.72 -8.48 -3.06
N LEU A 652 -12.94 -7.96 -4.02
CA LEU A 652 -12.15 -6.73 -3.83
C LEU A 652 -13.03 -5.50 -3.59
N TYR A 653 -14.15 -5.39 -4.30
CA TYR A 653 -15.05 -4.27 -4.17
C TYR A 653 -15.63 -4.17 -2.75
N ILE A 654 -16.14 -5.29 -2.23
CA ILE A 654 -16.75 -5.34 -0.90
C ILE A 654 -15.73 -5.16 0.23
N LEU A 655 -14.58 -5.83 0.13
CA LEU A 655 -13.59 -5.83 1.21
C LEU A 655 -12.76 -4.53 1.27
N PHE A 656 -12.53 -3.87 0.13
CA PHE A 656 -11.60 -2.75 0.03
C PHE A 656 -12.20 -1.50 -0.60
N GLU A 657 -12.82 -1.60 -1.79
CA GLU A 657 -13.23 -0.41 -2.56
C GLU A 657 -14.38 0.35 -1.90
N ALA A 658 -15.49 -0.33 -1.60
CA ALA A 658 -16.68 0.31 -1.05
C ALA A 658 -16.44 0.92 0.34
N PRO A 659 -15.80 0.23 1.31
CA PRO A 659 -15.49 0.83 2.61
C PRO A 659 -14.58 2.05 2.49
N ALA A 660 -13.57 2.01 1.61
CA ALA A 660 -12.67 3.14 1.42
C ALA A 660 -13.36 4.38 0.84
N VAL A 661 -14.27 4.18 -0.12
CA VAL A 661 -15.08 5.26 -0.70
C VAL A 661 -16.02 5.86 0.36
N ASN A 662 -16.71 5.01 1.13
CA ASN A 662 -17.63 5.47 2.17
C ASN A 662 -16.90 6.25 3.29
N LEU A 663 -15.67 5.85 3.62
CA LEU A 663 -14.83 6.49 4.63
C LEU A 663 -14.05 7.71 4.12
N SER A 664 -14.11 8.05 2.83
CA SER A 664 -13.21 9.05 2.23
C SER A 664 -13.29 10.43 2.90
N TYR A 665 -14.49 10.82 3.38
CA TYR A 665 -14.69 12.08 4.09
C TYR A 665 -14.10 12.06 5.51
N VAL A 666 -14.22 10.95 6.22
CA VAL A 666 -13.63 10.76 7.56
C VAL A 666 -12.10 10.74 7.45
N LEU A 667 -11.57 10.02 6.46
CA LEU A 667 -10.14 9.94 6.17
C LEU A 667 -9.57 11.30 5.74
N LEU A 668 -10.32 12.13 5.01
CA LEU A 668 -9.92 13.49 4.65
C LEU A 668 -9.77 14.39 5.88
N ILE A 669 -10.73 14.34 6.81
CA ILE A 669 -10.69 15.11 8.05
C ILE A 669 -9.51 14.63 8.91
N TYR A 670 -9.33 13.31 9.02
CA TYR A 670 -8.23 12.70 9.76
C TYR A 670 -6.85 13.05 9.17
N PHE A 671 -6.68 12.95 7.86
CA PHE A 671 -5.41 13.28 7.19
C PHE A 671 -5.10 14.78 7.28
N ALA A 672 -6.09 15.65 7.07
CA ALA A 672 -5.92 17.08 7.24
C ALA A 672 -5.53 17.45 8.68
N TRP A 673 -6.13 16.78 9.68
CA TRP A 673 -5.80 16.97 11.08
C TRP A 673 -4.37 16.51 11.40
N ASN A 674 -3.96 15.34 10.93
CA ASN A 674 -2.63 14.79 11.15
C ASN A 674 -1.54 15.59 10.40
N LEU A 675 -1.81 16.05 9.18
CA LEU A 675 -0.88 16.89 8.43
C LEU A 675 -0.76 18.29 9.07
N ALA A 676 -1.87 18.88 9.51
CA ALA A 676 -1.83 20.14 10.25
C ALA A 676 -1.04 19.99 11.55
N PHE A 677 -1.27 18.91 12.30
CA PHE A 677 -0.52 18.58 13.51
C PHE A 677 0.96 18.34 13.22
N PHE A 678 1.31 17.60 12.16
CA PHE A 678 2.68 17.35 11.73
C PHE A 678 3.40 18.64 11.33
N LEU A 679 2.82 19.46 10.45
CA LEU A 679 3.41 20.74 10.03
C LEU A 679 3.56 21.71 11.20
N TYR A 680 2.62 21.69 12.15
CA TYR A 680 2.66 22.50 13.36
C TYR A 680 3.72 22.02 14.37
N SER A 681 3.92 20.71 14.46
CA SER A 681 4.87 20.08 15.40
C SER A 681 6.34 20.20 14.97
N PHE A 682 6.61 20.61 13.73
CA PHE A 682 7.96 20.73 13.17
C PHE A 682 8.44 22.19 12.97
N ASP A 683 7.84 23.17 13.67
CA ASP A 683 8.34 24.56 13.76
C ASP A 683 8.57 25.28 12.40
N PHE A 684 7.91 24.85 11.30
CA PHE A 684 8.08 25.46 9.97
C PHE A 684 7.55 26.91 9.86
N VAL A 685 6.89 27.43 10.90
CA VAL A 685 6.40 28.82 10.95
C VAL A 685 7.41 29.69 11.70
N PRO A 686 7.98 30.75 11.07
CA PRO A 686 8.97 31.60 11.72
C PRO A 686 8.39 32.30 12.96
N LYS A 687 9.04 32.10 14.11
CA LYS A 687 8.67 32.71 15.40
C LYS A 687 9.03 34.20 15.41
N LYS A 688 8.02 35.07 15.58
CA LYS A 688 8.22 36.52 15.76
C LYS A 688 8.06 36.92 17.22
N TYR A 689 9.12 37.48 17.79
CA TYR A 689 9.20 37.92 19.18
C TYR A 689 8.82 39.41 19.35
N LEU A 690 8.23 39.74 20.49
CA LEU A 690 7.92 41.12 20.87
C LEU A 690 9.08 41.75 21.63
N GLY A 691 9.19 43.07 21.58
CA GLY A 691 10.12 43.83 22.41
C GLY A 691 9.79 43.74 23.90
N THR A 692 10.80 43.94 24.76
CA THR A 692 10.73 43.78 26.22
C THR A 692 10.67 45.10 26.99
N LYS A 693 10.92 46.23 26.31
CA LYS A 693 11.03 47.57 26.92
C LYS A 693 9.77 47.93 27.72
N ASN A 694 9.99 48.34 28.98
CA ASN A 694 9.00 48.82 29.94
C ASN A 694 7.82 47.88 30.23
N ARG A 695 7.99 46.58 30.00
CA ARG A 695 6.96 45.56 30.28
C ARG A 695 7.23 44.93 31.64
N ALA A 696 6.23 45.00 32.54
CA ALA A 696 6.27 44.31 33.81
C ALA A 696 5.52 42.97 33.77
N ILE A 697 6.03 41.99 34.51
CA ILE A 697 5.49 40.65 34.59
C ILE A 697 5.32 40.29 36.07
N LEU A 698 4.09 39.99 36.46
CA LEU A 698 3.78 39.50 37.79
C LEU A 698 3.83 37.97 37.79
N ILE A 699 4.59 37.38 38.71
CA ILE A 699 4.76 35.93 38.81
C ILE A 699 4.43 35.50 40.25
N THR A 700 3.54 34.53 40.39
CA THR A 700 3.18 33.95 41.70
C THR A 700 4.02 32.73 42.05
N GLY A 701 4.43 32.60 43.31
CA GLY A 701 5.17 31.43 43.79
C GLY A 701 6.63 31.44 43.32
N CYS A 702 7.30 32.58 43.48
CA CYS A 702 8.72 32.74 43.15
C CYS A 702 9.67 32.20 44.23
N ASP A 703 9.14 31.57 45.28
CA ASP A 703 9.93 30.96 46.36
C ASP A 703 10.91 29.88 45.84
N SER A 704 10.51 29.14 44.78
CA SER A 704 11.32 28.08 44.14
C SER A 704 10.77 27.65 42.77
N GLY A 705 11.38 26.62 42.16
CA GLY A 705 10.83 25.91 41.00
C GLY A 705 10.68 26.75 39.74
N PHE A 706 9.57 26.55 39.00
CA PHE A 706 9.32 27.25 37.74
C PHE A 706 9.16 28.76 37.92
N GLY A 707 8.54 29.22 39.02
CA GLY A 707 8.33 30.64 39.30
C GLY A 707 9.65 31.40 39.37
N LEU A 708 10.60 30.91 40.18
CA LEU A 708 11.94 31.48 40.29
C LEU A 708 12.70 31.43 38.95
N GLY A 709 12.73 30.27 38.28
CA GLY A 709 13.47 30.13 37.02
C GLY A 709 12.94 31.03 35.89
N VAL A 710 11.61 31.21 35.82
CA VAL A 710 10.98 32.12 34.87
C VAL A 710 11.28 33.59 35.23
N ALA A 711 11.24 33.94 36.51
CA ALA A 711 11.59 35.28 36.98
C ALA A 711 13.02 35.67 36.55
N GLU A 712 14.00 34.80 36.82
CA GLU A 712 15.40 35.02 36.42
C GLU A 712 15.56 35.13 34.90
N ALA A 713 14.92 34.22 34.15
CA ALA A 713 15.09 34.17 32.71
C ALA A 713 14.38 35.33 31.96
N LEU A 714 13.30 35.88 32.52
CA LEU A 714 12.63 37.07 31.97
C LEU A 714 13.35 38.36 32.40
N TYR A 715 13.85 38.42 33.64
CA TYR A 715 14.72 39.52 34.10
C TYR A 715 15.95 39.69 33.19
N ALA A 716 16.61 38.57 32.85
CA ALA A 716 17.76 38.55 31.95
C ALA A 716 17.45 39.05 30.52
N ARG A 717 16.17 39.10 30.12
CA ARG A 717 15.71 39.64 28.83
C ARG A 717 15.26 41.11 28.89
N GLY A 718 15.46 41.78 30.02
CA GLY A 718 15.15 43.20 30.19
C GLY A 718 13.72 43.50 30.65
N PHE A 719 12.96 42.51 31.10
CA PHE A 719 11.63 42.75 31.70
C PHE A 719 11.75 43.30 33.12
N TYR A 720 10.69 43.99 33.56
CA TYR A 720 10.42 44.28 34.96
C TYR A 720 9.72 43.07 35.58
N ILE A 721 10.18 42.60 36.73
CA ILE A 721 9.69 41.40 37.39
C ILE A 721 9.07 41.78 38.74
N PHE A 722 7.78 41.55 38.85
CA PHE A 722 7.07 41.60 40.13
C PHE A 722 6.98 40.17 40.64
N ALA A 723 8.00 39.78 41.41
CA ALA A 723 8.13 38.45 41.96
C ALA A 723 7.35 38.37 43.28
N THR A 724 6.29 37.56 43.31
CA THR A 724 5.53 37.36 44.52
C THR A 724 5.85 36.02 45.16
N CYS A 725 6.11 36.05 46.46
CA CYS A 725 6.52 34.89 47.25
C CYS A 725 5.57 34.73 48.44
N LEU A 726 5.33 33.48 48.86
CA LEU A 726 4.61 33.24 50.12
C LEU A 726 5.47 33.70 51.30
N ASP A 727 6.76 33.40 51.24
CA ASP A 727 7.78 33.85 52.19
C ASP A 727 8.81 34.73 51.48
N THR A 728 8.85 36.01 51.85
CA THR A 728 9.79 37.01 51.31
C THR A 728 11.23 36.77 51.75
N GLU A 729 11.47 35.88 52.70
CA GLU A 729 12.79 35.45 53.16
C GLU A 729 13.21 34.08 52.62
N SER A 730 12.41 33.50 51.72
CA SER A 730 12.74 32.26 51.00
C SER A 730 14.02 32.38 50.18
N LEU A 731 14.64 31.24 49.85
CA LEU A 731 15.85 31.20 49.03
C LEU A 731 15.65 31.90 47.67
N GLY A 732 14.51 31.69 47.02
CA GLY A 732 14.16 32.35 45.76
C GLY A 732 14.03 33.87 45.90
N ALA A 733 13.34 34.34 46.95
CA ALA A 733 13.21 35.77 47.24
C ALA A 733 14.58 36.41 47.51
N LYS A 734 15.42 35.80 48.34
CA LYS A 734 16.78 36.29 48.62
C LYS A 734 17.63 36.35 47.35
N LYS A 735 17.55 35.34 46.48
CA LYS A 735 18.29 35.30 45.21
C LYS A 735 17.90 36.45 44.29
N LEU A 736 16.59 36.73 44.17
CA LEU A 736 16.09 37.87 43.39
C LEU A 736 16.43 39.22 44.03
N LYS A 737 16.40 39.31 45.37
CA LYS A 737 16.74 40.52 46.12
C LYS A 737 18.22 40.91 45.94
N ASN A 738 19.10 39.90 45.89
CA ASN A 738 20.54 40.09 45.68
C ASN A 738 20.92 40.66 44.31
N LEU A 739 20.00 40.66 43.34
CA LEU A 739 20.23 41.32 42.04
C LEU A 739 20.25 42.85 42.17
N ASN A 740 19.63 43.41 43.22
CA ASN A 740 19.63 44.83 43.58
C ASN A 740 19.39 45.80 42.39
N ASP A 741 18.40 45.47 41.55
CA ASP A 741 18.00 46.24 40.36
C ASP A 741 16.57 46.74 40.54
N GLU A 742 16.30 48.00 40.20
CA GLU A 742 14.97 48.62 40.32
C GLU A 742 13.88 47.88 39.53
N ARG A 743 14.25 47.10 38.51
CA ARG A 743 13.33 46.27 37.72
C ARG A 743 12.72 45.12 38.51
N ILE A 744 13.18 44.84 39.73
CA ILE A 744 12.69 43.74 40.55
C ILE A 744 11.90 44.30 41.74
N LEU A 745 10.61 43.97 41.80
CA LEU A 745 9.78 44.18 42.98
C LEU A 745 9.50 42.82 43.62
N ILE A 746 9.85 42.66 44.90
CA ILE A 746 9.50 41.48 45.69
C ILE A 746 8.36 41.85 46.63
N THR A 747 7.27 41.11 46.55
CA THR A 747 6.05 41.35 47.32
C THR A 747 5.55 40.06 47.94
N GLN A 748 5.09 40.12 49.19
CA GLN A 748 4.47 38.97 49.84
C GLN A 748 3.07 38.72 49.26
N LEU A 749 2.77 37.49 48.85
CA LEU A 749 1.45 37.10 48.36
C LEU A 749 1.08 35.69 48.80
N ASN A 750 0.09 35.59 49.69
CA ASN A 750 -0.65 34.37 49.92
C ASN A 750 -1.90 34.37 49.03
N VAL A 751 -1.95 33.47 48.04
CA VAL A 751 -3.06 33.41 47.08
C VAL A 751 -4.40 32.97 47.70
N THR A 752 -4.38 32.35 48.89
CA THR A 752 -5.60 31.94 49.60
C THR A 752 -6.21 33.08 50.43
N ASP A 753 -5.53 34.22 50.55
CA ASP A 753 -5.96 35.34 51.38
C ASP A 753 -6.26 36.59 50.53
N ASP A 754 -7.52 37.03 50.55
CA ASP A 754 -7.97 38.25 49.87
C ASP A 754 -7.23 39.51 50.34
N ALA A 755 -6.91 39.61 51.63
CA ALA A 755 -6.21 40.77 52.16
C ALA A 755 -4.77 40.83 51.65
N SER A 756 -4.06 39.69 51.66
CA SER A 756 -2.74 39.55 51.06
C SER A 756 -2.74 39.90 49.56
N VAL A 757 -3.71 39.39 48.79
CA VAL A 757 -3.83 39.70 47.35
C VAL A 757 -4.07 41.18 47.09
N LYS A 758 -4.92 41.84 47.90
CA LYS A 758 -5.18 43.28 47.80
C LYS A 758 -3.96 44.11 48.17
N LYS A 759 -3.23 43.72 49.23
CA LYS A 759 -1.99 44.40 49.64
C LYS A 759 -0.94 44.30 48.54
N ALA A 760 -0.72 43.10 48.00
CA ALA A 760 0.23 42.90 46.91
C ALA A 760 -0.12 43.71 45.65
N LYS A 761 -1.42 43.76 45.32
CA LYS A 761 -1.91 44.61 44.24
C LYS A 761 -1.60 46.08 44.48
N LYS A 762 -1.83 46.58 45.70
CA LYS A 762 -1.54 47.98 46.05
C LYS A 762 -0.05 48.29 45.90
N GLU A 763 0.84 47.42 46.36
CA GLU A 763 2.29 47.60 46.18
C GLU A 763 2.71 47.66 44.70
N VAL A 764 2.09 46.83 43.86
CA VAL A 764 2.29 46.87 42.40
C VAL A 764 1.73 48.16 41.79
N GLU A 765 0.55 48.62 42.21
CA GLU A 765 -0.03 49.89 41.76
C GLU A 765 0.87 51.08 42.16
N ASP A 766 1.32 51.13 43.40
CA ASP A 766 2.22 52.17 43.92
C ASP A 766 3.58 52.17 43.18
N TYR A 767 4.07 50.99 42.77
CA TYR A 767 5.25 50.87 41.91
C TYR A 767 5.00 51.45 40.51
N LEU A 768 3.88 51.08 39.87
CA LEU A 768 3.53 51.53 38.52
C LEU A 768 3.24 53.04 38.47
N VAL A 769 2.66 53.61 39.53
CA VAL A 769 2.46 55.07 39.65
C VAL A 769 3.79 55.82 39.69
N ARG A 770 4.80 55.28 40.39
CA ARG A 770 6.16 55.83 40.43
C ARG A 770 6.90 55.69 39.09
N HIS A 771 6.63 54.61 38.36
CA HIS A 771 7.28 54.30 37.08
C HIS A 771 6.29 54.38 35.92
N LYS A 772 5.86 55.59 35.57
CA LYS A 772 4.80 55.83 34.56
C LYS A 772 5.04 55.20 33.20
N ASP A 773 6.30 55.00 32.81
CA ASP A 773 6.64 54.38 31.54
C ASP A 773 6.43 52.85 31.53
N VAL A 774 6.34 52.24 32.72
CA VAL A 774 6.20 50.79 32.93
C VAL A 774 4.72 50.42 33.06
N SER A 775 4.34 49.28 32.47
CA SER A 775 2.97 48.76 32.56
C SER A 775 2.96 47.25 32.70
N LEU A 776 1.95 46.73 33.41
CA LEU A 776 1.77 45.29 33.61
C LEU A 776 1.35 44.61 32.29
N TRP A 777 2.29 43.87 31.70
CA TRP A 777 2.13 43.16 30.44
C TRP A 777 1.51 41.77 30.63
N ALA A 778 2.00 41.04 31.64
CA ALA A 778 1.66 39.63 31.83
C ALA A 778 1.49 39.26 33.30
N LEU A 779 0.57 38.31 33.55
CA LEU A 779 0.46 37.58 34.82
C LEU A 779 0.80 36.10 34.57
N VAL A 780 1.71 35.55 35.38
CA VAL A 780 2.05 34.12 35.41
C VAL A 780 1.55 33.53 36.72
N ASN A 781 0.39 32.86 36.68
CA ASN A 781 -0.15 32.11 37.81
C ASN A 781 0.53 30.74 37.90
N ASN A 782 1.57 30.67 38.72
CA ASN A 782 2.41 29.50 38.94
C ASN A 782 2.25 28.86 40.33
N ALA A 783 1.72 29.58 41.32
CA ALA A 783 1.58 29.04 42.68
C ALA A 783 0.73 27.76 42.68
N GLY A 784 1.22 26.73 43.36
CA GLY A 784 0.51 25.45 43.43
C GLY A 784 1.18 24.45 44.36
N VAL A 785 0.37 23.51 44.84
CA VAL A 785 0.74 22.40 45.71
C VAL A 785 0.26 21.07 45.13
N MET A 786 0.84 19.99 45.62
CA MET A 786 0.43 18.63 45.29
C MET A 786 0.38 17.78 46.55
N SER A 787 -0.79 17.17 46.76
CA SER A 787 -1.05 16.11 47.72
C SER A 787 -1.76 14.97 46.99
N LEU A 788 -1.37 13.74 47.33
CA LEU A 788 -1.75 12.52 46.62
C LEU A 788 -2.28 11.52 47.63
N CYS A 789 -3.35 10.81 47.28
CA CYS A 789 -3.99 9.79 48.10
C CYS A 789 -5.08 9.10 47.27
N GLU A 790 -5.50 7.90 47.69
CA GLU A 790 -6.84 7.44 47.31
C GLU A 790 -7.88 8.18 48.14
N ILE A 791 -9.11 8.20 47.65
CA ILE A 791 -10.14 9.09 48.20
C ILE A 791 -10.61 8.68 49.61
N GLU A 792 -10.62 7.39 49.93
CA GLU A 792 -11.14 6.90 51.23
C GLU A 792 -10.15 7.04 52.39
N PHE A 793 -8.85 6.88 52.13
CA PHE A 793 -7.80 7.09 53.13
C PHE A 793 -7.04 8.42 52.90
N GLY A 794 -7.68 9.38 52.24
CA GLY A 794 -7.16 10.72 52.00
C GLY A 794 -7.81 11.75 52.92
N ASN A 795 -7.02 12.70 53.43
CA ASN A 795 -7.55 13.76 54.29
C ASN A 795 -8.26 14.86 53.45
N LEU A 796 -9.56 15.07 53.70
CA LEU A 796 -10.38 16.06 52.98
C LEU A 796 -9.88 17.50 53.12
N ASP A 797 -9.33 17.89 54.28
CA ASP A 797 -8.82 19.24 54.50
C ASP A 797 -7.62 19.55 53.58
N HIS A 798 -6.78 18.54 53.34
CA HIS A 798 -5.68 18.65 52.38
C HIS A 798 -6.19 18.78 50.93
N ILE A 799 -7.29 18.09 50.60
CA ILE A 799 -7.95 18.21 49.29
C ILE A 799 -8.52 19.62 49.12
N TYR A 800 -9.23 20.15 50.12
CA TYR A 800 -9.75 21.52 50.10
C TYR A 800 -8.63 22.54 49.98
N LYS A 801 -7.56 22.41 50.77
CA LYS A 801 -6.39 23.28 50.69
C LYS A 801 -5.74 23.27 49.31
N GLN A 802 -5.64 22.10 48.68
CA GLN A 802 -5.10 21.99 47.33
C GLN A 802 -5.97 22.71 46.29
N ILE A 803 -7.30 22.58 46.38
CA ILE A 803 -8.24 23.28 45.50
C ILE A 803 -8.18 24.80 45.75
N GLU A 804 -8.13 25.21 47.01
CA GLU A 804 -8.07 26.62 47.40
C GLU A 804 -6.80 27.29 46.86
N ILE A 805 -5.65 26.60 46.90
CA ILE A 805 -4.40 27.14 46.36
C ILE A 805 -4.36 27.07 44.83
N ASN A 806 -4.54 25.88 44.25
CA ASN A 806 -4.30 25.63 42.83
C ASN A 806 -5.36 26.27 41.92
N CYS A 807 -6.61 26.37 42.41
CA CYS A 807 -7.75 26.82 41.62
C CYS A 807 -8.25 28.19 42.09
N MET A 808 -8.72 28.28 43.33
CA MET A 808 -9.36 29.51 43.83
C MET A 808 -8.35 30.63 43.96
N GLY A 809 -7.13 30.34 44.42
CA GLY A 809 -6.03 31.29 44.50
C GLY A 809 -5.66 31.85 43.12
N LEU A 810 -5.54 30.98 42.12
CA LEU A 810 -5.32 31.40 40.72
C LEU A 810 -6.44 32.33 40.23
N ILE A 811 -7.70 31.98 40.48
CA ILE A 811 -8.86 32.79 40.07
C ILE A 811 -8.85 34.14 40.79
N ARG A 812 -8.61 34.14 42.10
CA ARG A 812 -8.56 35.32 42.98
C ARG A 812 -7.46 36.29 42.54
N THR A 813 -6.25 35.78 42.31
CA THR A 813 -5.13 36.58 41.79
C THR A 813 -5.44 37.12 40.39
N THR A 814 -5.92 36.27 39.48
CA THR A 814 -6.29 36.69 38.13
C THR A 814 -7.32 37.81 38.17
N ARG A 815 -8.41 37.65 38.92
CA ARG A 815 -9.46 38.66 39.05
C ARG A 815 -8.93 40.00 39.61
N SER A 816 -8.01 39.94 40.58
CA SER A 816 -7.45 41.14 41.22
C SER A 816 -6.57 41.97 40.27
N PHE A 817 -5.69 41.30 39.51
CA PHE A 817 -4.68 41.94 38.66
C PHE A 817 -5.12 42.16 37.21
N LEU A 818 -6.19 41.47 36.76
CA LEU A 818 -6.71 41.61 35.40
C LEU A 818 -7.01 43.06 34.97
N PRO A 819 -7.58 43.95 35.83
CA PRO A 819 -7.75 45.35 35.47
C PRO A 819 -6.44 46.05 35.09
N LEU A 820 -5.34 45.78 35.80
CA LEU A 820 -4.04 46.39 35.51
C LEU A 820 -3.49 45.94 34.15
N ILE A 821 -3.69 44.67 33.78
CA ILE A 821 -3.32 44.17 32.46
C ILE A 821 -4.21 44.80 31.37
N ARG A 822 -5.51 44.93 31.65
CA ARG A 822 -6.46 45.51 30.69
C ARG A 822 -6.20 47.00 30.41
N HIS A 823 -5.73 47.75 31.41
CA HIS A 823 -5.42 49.18 31.29
C HIS A 823 -3.96 49.46 30.90
N ASN A 824 -3.20 48.43 30.49
CA ASN A 824 -1.80 48.62 30.12
C ASN A 824 -1.63 49.47 28.84
N HIS A 825 -0.47 50.11 28.70
CA HIS A 825 -0.18 51.01 27.57
C HIS A 825 0.01 50.29 26.22
N PHE A 826 0.02 48.95 26.20
CA PHE A 826 0.30 48.16 24.99
C PHE A 826 -0.96 47.79 24.20
N GLY A 827 -2.15 47.97 24.77
CA GLY A 827 -3.43 47.59 24.15
C GLY A 827 -3.58 46.07 23.93
N ARG A 828 -2.77 45.26 24.62
CA ARG A 828 -2.77 43.79 24.64
C ARG A 828 -2.13 43.29 25.92
N GLY A 829 -2.43 42.06 26.32
CA GLY A 829 -1.85 41.47 27.52
C GLY A 829 -1.68 39.95 27.45
N ARG A 830 -1.19 39.38 28.55
CA ARG A 830 -1.00 37.94 28.71
C ARG A 830 -1.44 37.45 30.08
N ILE A 831 -2.12 36.32 30.10
CA ILE A 831 -2.35 35.53 31.31
C ILE A 831 -1.82 34.14 31.04
N ILE A 832 -0.83 33.70 31.82
CA ILE A 832 -0.23 32.38 31.70
C ILE A 832 -0.57 31.60 32.96
N ASN A 833 -1.29 30.50 32.80
CA ASN A 833 -1.73 29.65 33.90
C ASN A 833 -0.97 28.32 33.86
N ILE A 834 -0.31 27.95 34.96
CA ILE A 834 0.42 26.68 35.05
C ILE A 834 -0.54 25.56 35.48
N ALA A 835 -1.01 24.82 34.48
CA ALA A 835 -1.85 23.64 34.64
C ALA A 835 -0.99 22.36 34.73
N SER A 836 -1.45 21.23 34.18
CA SER A 836 -0.71 19.98 34.08
C SER A 836 -1.41 19.03 33.11
N GLN A 837 -0.66 18.08 32.52
CA GLN A 837 -1.27 16.95 31.80
C GLN A 837 -2.21 16.12 32.70
N ALA A 838 -2.02 16.15 34.03
CA ALA A 838 -2.93 15.52 34.98
C ALA A 838 -4.36 16.07 34.94
N GLY A 839 -4.58 17.27 34.36
CA GLY A 839 -5.92 17.81 34.13
C GLY A 839 -6.60 17.30 32.85
N ARG A 840 -5.87 16.58 31.98
CA ARG A 840 -6.40 15.94 30.76
C ARG A 840 -6.55 14.44 30.92
N PHE A 841 -5.61 13.82 31.64
CA PHE A 841 -5.58 12.38 31.90
C PHE A 841 -5.56 12.12 33.40
N ALA A 842 -6.61 11.46 33.91
CA ALA A 842 -6.75 11.13 35.32
C ALA A 842 -6.12 9.76 35.65
N MET A 843 -5.40 9.70 36.78
CA MET A 843 -4.78 8.47 37.28
C MET A 843 -5.25 8.20 38.70
N PRO A 844 -5.48 6.94 39.09
CA PRO A 844 -5.71 6.57 40.49
C PRO A 844 -4.57 7.05 41.40
N GLY A 845 -4.90 7.48 42.62
CA GLY A 845 -3.97 8.12 43.55
C GLY A 845 -3.69 9.61 43.30
N PHE A 846 -4.07 10.15 42.12
CA PHE A 846 -3.96 11.57 41.78
C PHE A 846 -5.30 12.31 41.79
N SER A 847 -6.39 11.69 42.23
CA SER A 847 -7.77 12.18 42.07
C SER A 847 -7.94 13.68 42.38
N ALA A 848 -7.54 14.12 43.58
CA ALA A 848 -7.66 15.52 43.99
C ALA A 848 -6.78 16.48 43.16
N TYR A 849 -5.57 16.03 42.78
CA TYR A 849 -4.64 16.84 42.00
C TYR A 849 -5.11 16.97 40.55
N CYS A 850 -5.49 15.86 39.92
CA CYS A 850 -6.11 15.80 38.61
C CYS A 850 -7.34 16.71 38.54
N PHE A 851 -8.22 16.62 39.54
CA PHE A 851 -9.39 17.49 39.67
C PHE A 851 -9.00 18.98 39.69
N SER A 852 -8.05 19.36 40.56
CA SER A 852 -7.60 20.76 40.65
C SER A 852 -7.03 21.29 39.33
N LYS A 853 -6.27 20.46 38.59
CA LYS A 853 -5.68 20.85 37.31
C LYS A 853 -6.69 20.84 36.15
N ALA A 854 -7.68 19.96 36.18
CA ALA A 854 -8.80 19.96 35.24
C ALA A 854 -9.65 21.24 35.38
N MET A 855 -9.89 21.69 36.62
CA MET A 855 -10.57 22.96 36.89
C MET A 855 -9.81 24.14 36.28
N VAL A 856 -8.48 24.20 36.46
CA VAL A 856 -7.63 25.26 35.87
C VAL A 856 -7.71 25.25 34.34
N ILE A 857 -7.68 24.08 33.71
CA ILE A 857 -7.80 23.95 32.25
C ILE A 857 -9.14 24.49 31.76
N SER A 858 -10.24 24.07 32.39
CA SER A 858 -11.58 24.53 32.02
C SER A 858 -11.73 26.04 32.25
N PHE A 859 -11.23 26.56 33.36
CA PHE A 859 -11.21 27.99 33.65
C PHE A 859 -10.40 28.76 32.59
N ASN A 860 -9.25 28.24 32.19
CA ASN A 860 -8.40 28.85 31.17
C ASN A 860 -9.11 28.94 29.82
N ASP A 861 -9.86 27.92 29.42
CA ASP A 861 -10.62 27.91 28.17
C ASP A 861 -11.79 28.91 28.18
N CYS A 862 -12.50 29.05 29.30
CA CYS A 862 -13.53 30.08 29.47
C CYS A 862 -12.90 31.48 29.45
N LEU A 863 -11.89 31.71 30.29
CA LEU A 863 -11.22 33.00 30.43
C LEU A 863 -10.64 33.47 29.09
N ARG A 864 -10.02 32.57 28.31
CA ARG A 864 -9.50 32.89 26.97
C ARG A 864 -10.56 33.47 26.04
N ARG A 865 -11.78 32.92 26.06
CA ARG A 865 -12.89 33.39 25.21
C ARG A 865 -13.43 34.71 25.74
N GLU A 866 -13.53 34.86 27.05
CA GLU A 866 -13.97 36.11 27.69
C GLU A 866 -13.00 37.27 27.44
N MET A 867 -11.69 36.99 27.46
CA MET A 867 -10.61 37.97 27.34
C MET A 867 -10.28 38.37 25.90
N HIS A 868 -10.78 37.62 24.91
CA HIS A 868 -10.57 37.91 23.49
C HIS A 868 -10.96 39.35 23.12
N LYS A 869 -12.08 39.86 23.65
CA LYS A 869 -12.57 41.22 23.40
C LYS A 869 -11.65 42.33 23.93
N TRP A 870 -10.75 41.99 24.84
CA TRP A 870 -9.77 42.90 25.45
C TRP A 870 -8.36 42.74 24.87
N ASN A 871 -8.18 41.91 23.84
CA ASN A 871 -6.88 41.60 23.25
C ASN A 871 -5.87 41.02 24.28
N ILE A 872 -6.39 40.31 25.29
CA ILE A 872 -5.59 39.61 26.30
C ILE A 872 -5.57 38.12 25.94
N GLU A 873 -4.40 37.62 25.60
CA GLU A 873 -4.22 36.20 25.26
C GLU A 873 -4.01 35.40 26.55
N VAL A 874 -4.78 34.32 26.70
CA VAL A 874 -4.76 33.44 27.87
C VAL A 874 -4.19 32.10 27.46
N VAL A 875 -3.14 31.67 28.16
CA VAL A 875 -2.29 30.52 27.78
C VAL A 875 -2.23 29.53 28.92
N SER A 876 -2.53 28.26 28.64
CA SER A 876 -2.30 27.14 29.56
C SER A 876 -0.93 26.52 29.32
N ILE A 877 -0.12 26.37 30.36
CA ILE A 877 1.10 25.56 30.30
C ILE A 877 0.81 24.24 31.00
N GLU A 878 0.95 23.12 30.29
CA GLU A 878 0.56 21.79 30.77
C GLU A 878 1.78 20.84 30.82
N PRO A 879 2.64 20.92 31.85
CA PRO A 879 3.80 20.04 32.00
C PRO A 879 3.40 18.60 32.38
N HIS A 880 4.20 17.64 31.92
CA HIS A 880 4.13 16.25 32.34
C HIS A 880 5.34 15.88 33.22
N LEU A 881 5.11 15.64 34.52
CA LEU A 881 6.05 15.03 35.46
C LEU A 881 7.48 15.64 35.49
N TYR A 882 7.64 16.77 36.17
CA TYR A 882 8.92 17.48 36.33
C TYR A 882 9.31 17.62 37.80
N ARG A 883 10.61 17.49 38.07
CA ARG A 883 11.20 17.53 39.41
C ARG A 883 11.30 18.97 39.90
N THR A 884 10.32 19.35 40.72
CA THR A 884 10.27 20.63 41.46
C THR A 884 9.99 20.33 42.93
N ASN A 885 9.94 21.36 43.79
CA ASN A 885 9.57 21.18 45.20
C ASN A 885 8.16 20.60 45.41
N LEU A 886 7.31 20.70 44.38
CA LEU A 886 6.00 20.03 44.35
C LEU A 886 6.15 18.50 44.42
N VAL A 887 7.24 17.95 43.87
CA VAL A 887 7.64 16.53 43.91
C VAL A 887 8.73 16.30 44.96
N ASN A 888 8.51 16.77 46.19
CA ASN A 888 9.38 16.43 47.32
C ASN A 888 8.95 15.08 47.91
N LEU A 889 9.73 14.03 47.60
CA LEU A 889 9.40 12.65 48.01
C LEU A 889 9.33 12.48 49.53
N GLN A 890 10.20 13.13 50.29
CA GLN A 890 10.20 13.02 51.76
C GLN A 890 8.94 13.67 52.36
N ARG A 891 8.51 14.81 51.84
CA ARG A 891 7.26 15.46 52.25
C ARG A 891 6.06 14.56 51.93
N LEU A 892 6.02 14.01 50.73
CA LEU A 892 4.90 13.18 50.27
C LEU A 892 4.83 11.85 51.04
N GLN A 893 5.97 11.22 51.34
CA GLN A 893 6.00 10.01 52.19
C GLN A 893 5.39 10.29 53.57
N LYS A 894 5.80 11.39 54.22
CA LYS A 894 5.23 11.80 55.51
C LYS A 894 3.73 12.09 55.42
N GLU A 895 3.27 12.74 54.34
CA GLU A 895 1.84 12.98 54.11
C GLU A 895 1.07 11.67 53.93
N PHE A 896 1.59 10.71 53.16
CA PHE A 896 0.95 9.39 53.01
C PHE A 896 0.82 8.67 54.37
N ASP A 897 1.89 8.66 55.17
CA ASP A 897 1.88 7.99 56.47
C ASP A 897 0.94 8.67 57.47
N LEU A 898 0.88 10.01 57.44
CA LEU A 898 -0.11 10.78 58.20
C LEU A 898 -1.53 10.41 57.81
N PHE A 899 -1.85 10.44 56.51
CA PHE A 899 -3.19 10.12 56.03
C PHE A 899 -3.60 8.70 56.39
N TRP A 900 -2.70 7.73 56.23
CA TRP A 900 -2.99 6.35 56.62
C TRP A 900 -3.25 6.21 58.12
N ASN A 901 -2.42 6.83 58.96
CA ASN A 901 -2.56 6.72 60.41
C ASN A 901 -3.81 7.44 60.96
N GLU A 902 -4.24 8.53 60.31
CA GLU A 902 -5.45 9.27 60.67
C GLU A 902 -6.74 8.63 60.10
N THR A 903 -6.62 7.69 59.16
CA THR A 903 -7.77 7.02 58.55
C THR A 903 -8.45 6.08 59.55
N ASP A 904 -9.78 5.99 59.49
CA ASP A 904 -10.59 5.08 60.32
C ASP A 904 -10.09 3.62 60.27
N GLU A 905 -10.07 2.94 61.41
CA GLU A 905 -9.62 1.55 61.51
C GLU A 905 -10.40 0.60 60.58
N SER A 906 -11.68 0.88 60.31
CA SER A 906 -12.49 0.07 59.38
C SER A 906 -11.90 0.07 57.97
N ILE A 907 -11.54 1.25 57.46
CA ILE A 907 -10.93 1.43 56.13
C ILE A 907 -9.52 0.82 56.12
N GLN A 908 -8.75 1.02 57.18
CA GLN A 908 -7.42 0.39 57.29
C GLN A 908 -7.50 -1.14 57.22
N ASN A 909 -8.52 -1.74 57.84
CA ASN A 909 -8.76 -3.18 57.80
C ASN A 909 -9.24 -3.65 56.42
N ASP A 910 -10.09 -2.87 55.74
CA ASP A 910 -10.62 -3.23 54.42
C ASP A 910 -9.55 -3.21 53.33
N TYR A 911 -8.68 -2.20 53.33
CA TYR A 911 -7.57 -2.10 52.38
C TYR A 911 -6.38 -2.96 52.81
N GLY A 912 -6.03 -2.95 54.09
CA GLY A 912 -4.89 -3.65 54.67
C GLY A 912 -3.55 -2.98 54.42
N ARG A 913 -2.63 -3.13 55.38
CA ARG A 913 -1.30 -2.50 55.36
C ARG A 913 -0.48 -2.84 54.11
N SER A 914 -0.56 -4.09 53.63
CA SER A 914 0.17 -4.52 52.44
C SER A 914 -0.27 -3.80 51.16
N TYR A 915 -1.56 -3.52 51.01
CA TYR A 915 -2.07 -2.76 49.86
C TYR A 915 -1.59 -1.31 49.94
N TYR A 916 -1.71 -0.68 51.11
CA TYR A 916 -1.23 0.68 51.34
C TYR A 916 0.26 0.84 51.00
N GLU A 917 1.11 -0.07 51.49
CA GLU A 917 2.54 -0.04 51.21
C GLU A 917 2.85 -0.26 49.71
N GLY A 918 2.06 -1.09 49.03
CA GLY A 918 2.10 -1.26 47.58
C GLY A 918 1.73 0.03 46.84
N PHE A 919 0.61 0.65 47.21
CA PHE A 919 0.17 1.94 46.69
C PHE A 919 1.21 3.04 46.89
N GLN A 920 1.71 3.21 48.11
CA GLN A 920 2.73 4.22 48.45
C GLN A 920 3.99 4.02 47.60
N ARG A 921 4.45 2.77 47.44
CA ARG A 921 5.60 2.43 46.60
C ARG A 921 5.36 2.79 45.13
N THR A 922 4.22 2.44 44.57
CA THR A 922 3.86 2.75 43.17
C THR A 922 3.82 4.26 42.93
N MET A 923 3.26 5.03 43.87
CA MET A 923 3.19 6.48 43.78
C MET A 923 4.57 7.12 43.85
N ILE A 924 5.41 6.69 44.80
CA ILE A 924 6.80 7.20 44.93
C ILE A 924 7.63 6.83 43.70
N TYR A 925 7.57 5.59 43.24
CA TYR A 925 8.27 5.15 42.03
C TYR A 925 7.86 5.99 40.81
N SER A 926 6.56 6.26 40.65
CA SER A 926 6.05 7.10 39.57
C SER A 926 6.66 8.51 39.61
N LEU A 927 6.80 9.09 40.81
CA LEU A 927 7.39 10.42 41.01
C LEU A 927 8.91 10.46 40.92
N GLU A 928 9.62 9.36 41.20
CA GLU A 928 11.07 9.26 41.01
C GLU A 928 11.49 9.44 39.55
N THR A 929 10.61 9.04 38.61
CA THR A 929 10.82 9.22 37.17
C THR A 929 10.65 10.67 36.70
N ALA A 930 10.32 11.61 37.61
CA ALA A 930 10.15 13.02 37.27
C ALA A 930 11.42 13.64 36.69
N ARG A 931 11.25 14.41 35.61
CA ARG A 931 12.34 14.98 34.83
C ARG A 931 13.09 16.08 35.57
N LYS A 932 14.42 16.06 35.48
CA LYS A 932 15.29 17.11 36.04
C LYS A 932 15.38 18.37 35.17
N ASP A 933 15.15 18.25 33.87
CA ASP A 933 15.25 19.34 32.89
C ASP A 933 14.04 20.29 32.93
N ILE A 934 13.99 21.17 33.93
CA ILE A 934 12.92 22.18 34.07
C ILE A 934 13.01 23.31 33.03
N GLU A 935 14.14 23.44 32.32
CA GLU A 935 14.38 24.51 31.33
C GLU A 935 13.38 24.47 30.17
N ARG A 936 12.91 23.28 29.77
CA ARG A 936 11.86 23.16 28.75
C ARG A 936 10.57 23.87 29.14
N VAL A 937 10.19 23.75 30.42
CA VAL A 937 8.97 24.40 30.94
C VAL A 937 9.19 25.91 31.05
N ILE A 938 10.34 26.33 31.57
CA ILE A 938 10.73 27.74 31.66
C ILE A 938 10.74 28.39 30.27
N ASN A 939 11.29 27.72 29.26
CA ASN A 939 11.31 28.21 27.89
C ASN A 939 9.92 28.32 27.26
N ALA A 940 9.02 27.37 27.52
CA ALA A 940 7.63 27.49 27.06
C ALA A 940 6.89 28.67 27.71
N ILE A 941 7.09 28.88 29.02
CA ILE A 941 6.51 30.04 29.73
C ILE A 941 7.08 31.35 29.16
N LYS A 942 8.41 31.41 28.92
CA LYS A 942 9.04 32.56 28.26
C LYS A 942 8.43 32.80 26.89
N GLU A 943 8.32 31.78 26.04
CA GLU A 943 7.71 31.88 24.71
C GLU A 943 6.26 32.40 24.78
N ALA A 944 5.45 31.88 25.70
CA ALA A 944 4.09 32.35 25.93
C ALA A 944 4.01 33.84 26.31
N VAL A 945 5.04 34.38 26.97
CA VAL A 945 5.13 35.80 27.30
C VAL A 945 5.56 36.65 26.09
N ILE A 946 6.54 36.19 25.31
CA ILE A 946 7.25 37.04 24.33
C ILE A 946 6.80 36.87 22.88
N LEU A 947 6.10 35.79 22.53
CA LEU A 947 5.67 35.56 21.15
C LEU A 947 4.55 36.51 20.74
N SER A 948 4.65 37.03 19.52
CA SER A 948 3.65 37.94 18.94
C SER A 948 2.27 37.30 18.80
N LYS A 949 2.24 36.02 18.43
CA LYS A 949 1.07 35.11 18.42
C LYS A 949 1.40 33.88 19.25
N VAL A 950 0.55 33.55 20.21
CA VAL A 950 0.77 32.42 21.14
C VAL A 950 -0.21 31.30 20.89
N GLN A 951 0.14 30.09 21.32
CA GLN A 951 -0.77 28.96 21.32
C GLN A 951 -1.70 29.05 22.54
N PRO A 952 -2.96 28.59 22.45
CA PRO A 952 -3.86 28.54 23.62
C PRO A 952 -3.33 27.65 24.76
N TYR A 953 -2.56 26.61 24.42
CA TYR A 953 -1.95 25.71 25.39
C TYR A 953 -0.61 25.16 24.89
N TYR A 954 0.32 24.90 25.81
CA TYR A 954 1.63 24.28 25.55
C TYR A 954 1.73 22.97 26.33
N ARG A 955 1.73 21.82 25.62
CA ARG A 955 1.90 20.49 26.23
C ARG A 955 3.37 20.12 26.24
N ILE A 956 3.96 19.99 27.42
CA ILE A 956 5.41 19.81 27.57
C ILE A 956 5.70 18.40 28.05
N ALA A 957 6.10 17.56 27.10
CA ALA A 957 6.47 16.16 27.30
C ALA A 957 7.42 15.67 26.19
N ASN A 958 7.95 14.45 26.29
CA ASN A 958 8.75 13.85 25.22
C ASN A 958 7.87 13.43 24.03
N LYS A 959 8.42 13.37 22.81
CA LYS A 959 7.66 13.00 21.60
C LYS A 959 6.89 11.68 21.75
N HIS A 960 7.52 10.65 22.32
CA HIS A 960 6.87 9.35 22.57
C HIS A 960 5.74 9.42 23.63
N GLU A 961 5.86 10.31 24.62
CA GLU A 961 4.80 10.51 25.61
C GLU A 961 3.65 11.31 25.03
N LEU A 962 3.93 12.32 24.20
CA LEU A 962 2.90 13.06 23.46
C LEU A 962 2.13 12.14 22.50
N ILE A 963 2.83 11.24 21.79
CA ILE A 963 2.20 10.23 20.92
C ILE A 963 1.34 9.28 21.75
N ARG A 964 1.83 8.81 22.90
CA ARG A 964 1.05 7.98 23.82
C ARG A 964 -0.19 8.74 24.27
N LEU A 965 -0.03 9.89 24.95
CA LEU A 965 -1.14 10.71 25.43
C LEU A 965 -2.17 11.01 24.33
N TRP A 966 -1.71 11.31 23.12
CA TRP A 966 -2.58 11.49 21.95
C TRP A 966 -3.37 10.22 21.59
N PHE A 967 -2.72 9.05 21.58
CA PHE A 967 -3.38 7.76 21.37
C PHE A 967 -4.43 7.45 22.45
N TRP A 968 -4.10 7.70 23.72
CA TRP A 968 -5.02 7.50 24.85
C TRP A 968 -6.19 8.51 24.82
N GLU A 969 -5.96 9.77 24.44
CA GLU A 969 -7.01 10.82 24.39
C GLU A 969 -7.94 10.70 23.16
N MET A 970 -7.44 10.28 21.99
CA MET A 970 -8.23 10.33 20.75
C MET A 970 -8.70 8.97 20.21
N ILE A 971 -8.00 7.87 20.50
CA ILE A 971 -8.20 6.61 19.77
C ILE A 971 -8.74 5.49 20.66
N ALA A 972 -8.21 5.33 21.87
CA ALA A 972 -8.58 4.21 22.73
C ALA A 972 -9.97 4.41 23.35
N PRO A 973 -10.90 3.45 23.23
CA PRO A 973 -12.14 3.47 24.00
C PRO A 973 -11.85 3.50 25.51
N ILE A 974 -12.63 4.27 26.28
CA ILE A 974 -12.44 4.43 27.73
C ILE A 974 -12.37 3.07 28.46
N TRP A 975 -13.22 2.11 28.08
CA TRP A 975 -13.21 0.77 28.70
C TRP A 975 -11.86 0.04 28.54
N LEU A 976 -11.16 0.25 27.42
CA LEU A 976 -9.86 -0.37 27.17
C LEU A 976 -8.78 0.29 28.03
N ILE A 977 -8.87 1.62 28.18
CA ILE A 977 -7.99 2.39 29.06
C ILE A 977 -8.14 1.90 30.49
N ASP A 978 -9.38 1.80 30.97
CA ASP A 978 -9.71 1.35 32.32
C ASP A 978 -9.25 -0.10 32.55
N LEU A 979 -9.39 -0.99 31.57
CA LEU A 979 -8.92 -2.37 31.65
C LEU A 979 -7.40 -2.46 31.81
N LEU A 980 -6.65 -1.69 31.00
CA LEU A 980 -5.19 -1.66 31.04
C LEU A 980 -4.69 -1.05 32.35
N MET A 981 -5.30 0.06 32.79
CA MET A 981 -4.97 0.71 34.06
C MET A 981 -5.27 -0.19 35.24
N ARG A 982 -6.42 -0.88 35.23
CA ARG A 982 -6.80 -1.85 36.27
C ARG A 982 -5.75 -2.94 36.41
N LYS A 983 -5.34 -3.56 35.29
CA LYS A 983 -4.33 -4.63 35.30
C LYS A 983 -2.99 -4.15 35.86
N LEU A 984 -2.52 -2.99 35.40
CA LEU A 984 -1.26 -2.42 35.84
C LEU A 984 -1.27 -2.09 37.34
N LEU A 985 -2.38 -1.53 37.84
CA LEU A 985 -2.50 -1.18 39.25
C LEU A 985 -2.68 -2.39 40.17
N THR A 986 -3.43 -3.42 39.75
CA THR A 986 -3.56 -4.66 40.53
C THR A 986 -2.22 -5.40 40.63
N ASP A 987 -1.43 -5.41 39.56
CA ASP A 987 -0.13 -6.07 39.54
C ASP A 987 0.89 -5.32 40.44
N CYS A 988 0.78 -3.99 40.58
CA CYS A 988 1.72 -3.17 41.36
C CYS A 988 1.30 -2.96 42.83
N ASN A 989 0.03 -2.63 43.09
CA ASN A 989 -0.45 -2.31 44.45
C ASN A 989 -0.89 -3.55 45.24
N GLY A 990 -1.13 -4.67 44.55
CA GLY A 990 -1.75 -5.85 45.13
C GLY A 990 -3.27 -5.71 45.22
N THR A 991 -3.90 -6.59 46.01
CA THR A 991 -5.36 -6.63 46.17
C THR A 991 -5.73 -6.20 47.59
N PRO A 992 -6.75 -5.36 47.79
CA PRO A 992 -7.26 -5.00 49.12
C PRO A 992 -7.54 -6.23 49.99
N ALA A 993 -7.26 -6.13 51.30
CA ALA A 993 -7.39 -7.22 52.25
C ALA A 993 -8.81 -7.81 52.30
N MET A 994 -9.85 -6.96 52.29
CA MET A 994 -11.25 -7.40 52.28
C MET A 994 -11.58 -8.29 51.07
N LEU A 995 -11.08 -7.93 49.88
CA LEU A 995 -11.31 -8.69 48.65
C LEU A 995 -10.53 -10.01 48.66
N THR A 996 -9.30 -9.99 49.17
CA THR A 996 -8.48 -11.20 49.34
C THR A 996 -9.15 -12.19 50.29
N ASN A 997 -9.73 -11.70 51.39
CA ASN A 997 -10.47 -12.50 52.36
C ASN A 997 -11.79 -13.04 51.79
N ARG A 998 -12.50 -12.25 50.97
CA ARG A 998 -13.71 -12.74 50.27
C ARG A 998 -13.41 -13.87 49.29
N VAL A 999 -12.31 -13.80 48.55
CA VAL A 999 -11.90 -14.87 47.63
C VAL A 999 -11.57 -16.14 48.40
N LYS A 1000 -10.83 -16.04 49.52
CA LYS A 1000 -10.55 -17.16 50.42
C LYS A 1000 -11.83 -17.77 51.02
N SER A 1001 -12.82 -16.95 51.36
CA SER A 1001 -14.11 -17.41 51.91
C SER A 1001 -15.04 -18.07 50.88
N LYS A 1002 -14.79 -17.86 49.57
CA LYS A 1002 -15.53 -18.52 48.48
C LYS A 1002 -14.84 -19.78 47.95
N SER A 1003 -13.55 -19.95 48.26
CA SER A 1003 -12.75 -21.14 47.90
C SER A 1003 -12.69 -22.20 49.00
N ASN A 1004 -13.09 -21.85 50.22
CA ASN A 1004 -13.46 -22.76 51.30
C ASN A 1004 -14.98 -22.95 51.29
#